data_AF-A0A284QN29-F1
#
_entry.id   AF-A0A284QN29-F1
#
_cell.length_a   1.000
_cell.length_b   1.000
_cell.length_c   1.000
_cell.angle_alpha   90.00
_cell.angle_beta   90.00
_cell.angle_gamma   90.00
#
_symmetry.space_group_name_H-M   'P 1'
#
loop_
_entity.id
_entity.type
_entity.pdbx_description
1 polymer ?
#
loop_
_entity_poly.entity_id
_entity_poly.type
_entity_poly.pdbx_seq_one_letter_code
_entity_poly.pdbx_strand_id
1 'polypeptide(L)'
;MSFRNTFYRLLELLQILLFFYTVAAVFYTTIYFVIDPLQRRVSSAVSWTFLDSTEETITVKPRFKNWTLFLESPDKTSLSWKTSNVISDRPAHAYAVDEDLFLSKAFSSSLHPSKIVPFFYRASGNFDREDITITTIITSNRFQVFARLVERYRGPISVTIHVNNDTTHILDLLDSLETLYTSSPQMSRFVDVHLVVDFFDRQFNTWRNIARLFARTDFIMMLDIDFYLCTDFRTAIRNSKPIMEKLREGRAALVIPAFEYTTHEEGADYLTFPKTKEALKALVETKQIDMFHASWAPGHNSTDYERFYAASPGEVYQVTGYQSAYEPYVIFKADGPPWCDERFVGYGGNKAACLYEMYLSGISFYVLADHFLIHQNHAYEEAIRKNERKSNRKLYSDFKEETCLKYLVAYHENGLLNTTWGYNVQQAYAAMAPKVLLSEIKWAHEEVKDLFDGIADVTILDKSLDKSSFIKELSPGGKYGEIVAIFRSHVVFFRQFDKELIDHFPPTLKWVATSSAGYDSVDVEALKAKGIYLSNTPAAVDDATATTALYLIISAMRQYSNAERSLRDLKWKPAGNAAVSRDLTGKTLAILGLGGIGLRIAELVHAFPMRVIYHNRRKAEGAPEYCEYFEDVEEMLKQADVLNISIPLNASTTGIVGEKWIRTMKRGSIIVNTARGGVIDEDALIRALEDGHLGSVGLDVLPNEPHVNPRLLEFPNITLLPHMGTETRDTQRKMEVRALTNIRDYLVHGMGKDLVPEMRT
;
A
#
# COMPACT_ATOMS: atom_id res chain seq x y z
N MET A 1 2.74 -32.11 43.09
CA MET A 1 3.70 -32.97 42.36
C MET A 1 3.52 -32.93 40.83
N SER A 2 2.30 -32.76 40.29
CA SER A 2 2.04 -32.73 38.84
C SER A 2 2.66 -31.54 38.07
N PHE A 3 2.58 -30.31 38.61
CA PHE A 3 3.04 -29.09 37.91
C PHE A 3 4.56 -29.02 37.70
N ARG A 4 5.34 -29.62 38.62
CA ARG A 4 6.80 -29.62 38.56
C ARG A 4 7.28 -30.50 37.39
N ASN A 5 6.67 -31.66 37.17
CA ASN A 5 7.02 -32.53 36.05
C ASN A 5 6.72 -31.90 34.67
N THR A 6 5.65 -31.12 34.55
CA THR A 6 5.30 -30.45 33.28
C THR A 6 6.29 -29.34 32.95
N PHE A 7 6.74 -28.57 33.94
CA PHE A 7 7.73 -27.52 33.75
C PHE A 7 9.11 -28.08 33.35
N TYR A 8 9.55 -29.17 33.98
CA TYR A 8 10.81 -29.83 33.61
C TYR A 8 10.78 -30.42 32.19
N ARG A 9 9.64 -31.00 31.76
CA ARG A 9 9.48 -31.47 30.37
C ARG A 9 9.45 -30.33 29.35
N LEU A 10 8.88 -29.18 29.71
CA LEU A 10 8.90 -28.00 28.84
C LEU A 10 10.32 -27.44 28.69
N LEU A 11 11.10 -27.47 29.78
CA LEU A 11 12.50 -27.04 29.78
C LEU A 11 13.38 -27.98 28.94
N GLU A 12 13.16 -29.30 29.03
CA GLU A 12 13.83 -30.29 28.16
C GLU A 12 13.47 -30.07 26.68
N LEU A 13 12.20 -29.83 26.36
CA LEU A 13 11.76 -29.52 24.99
C LEU A 13 12.41 -28.24 24.45
N LEU A 14 12.51 -27.20 25.28
CA LEU A 14 13.19 -25.95 24.92
C LEU A 14 14.69 -26.17 24.70
N GLN A 15 15.36 -26.97 25.53
CA GLN A 15 16.77 -27.32 25.35
C GLN A 15 17.00 -28.13 24.06
N ILE A 16 16.11 -29.06 23.75
CA ILE A 16 16.17 -29.85 22.50
C ILE A 16 15.96 -28.94 21.28
N LEU A 17 14.98 -28.05 21.32
CA LEU A 17 14.74 -27.08 20.24
C LEU A 17 15.91 -26.12 20.05
N LEU A 18 16.50 -25.62 21.14
CA LEU A 18 17.68 -24.77 21.09
C LEU A 18 18.88 -25.51 20.51
N PHE A 19 19.06 -26.78 20.88
CA PHE A 19 20.11 -27.63 20.34
C PHE A 19 19.94 -27.82 18.82
N PHE A 20 18.75 -28.18 18.33
CA PHE A 20 18.48 -28.32 16.90
C PHE A 20 18.63 -27.01 16.14
N TYR A 21 18.19 -25.89 16.70
CA TYR A 21 18.40 -24.57 16.10
C TYR A 21 19.88 -24.23 15.99
N THR A 22 20.67 -24.51 17.03
CA THR A 22 22.11 -24.25 17.03
C THR A 22 22.83 -25.14 16.02
N VAL A 23 22.47 -26.43 15.93
CA VAL A 23 23.01 -27.35 14.93
C VAL A 23 22.63 -26.90 13.51
N ALA A 24 21.39 -26.50 13.28
CA ALA A 24 20.94 -25.99 11.99
C ALA A 24 21.64 -24.67 11.62
N ALA A 25 21.83 -23.76 12.58
CA ALA A 25 22.55 -22.52 12.38
C ALA A 25 24.02 -22.75 12.06
N VAL A 26 24.68 -23.70 12.74
CA VAL A 26 26.07 -24.11 12.46
C VAL A 26 26.16 -24.79 11.10
N PHE A 27 25.22 -25.66 10.72
CA PHE A 27 25.18 -26.25 9.39
C PHE A 27 24.97 -25.18 8.32
N TYR A 28 24.07 -24.23 8.54
CA TYR A 28 23.81 -23.14 7.61
C TYR A 28 25.03 -22.22 7.47
N THR A 29 25.67 -21.82 8.57
CA THR A 29 26.90 -21.00 8.51
C THR A 29 28.07 -21.76 7.90
N THR A 30 28.22 -23.05 8.22
CA THR A 30 29.28 -23.89 7.62
C THR A 30 29.02 -24.08 6.13
N ILE A 31 27.79 -24.34 5.70
CA ILE A 31 27.45 -24.45 4.27
C ILE A 31 27.69 -23.11 3.58
N TYR A 32 27.17 -22.01 4.10
CA TYR A 32 27.17 -20.72 3.40
C TYR A 32 28.52 -19.98 3.44
N PHE A 33 29.25 -20.04 4.56
CA PHE A 33 30.51 -19.30 4.73
C PHE A 33 31.77 -20.15 4.63
N VAL A 34 31.67 -21.48 4.70
CA VAL A 34 32.84 -22.37 4.64
C VAL A 34 32.80 -23.25 3.39
N ILE A 35 31.73 -24.03 3.19
CA ILE A 35 31.62 -24.98 2.08
C ILE A 35 31.36 -24.26 0.76
N ASP A 36 30.45 -23.27 0.69
CA ASP A 36 30.15 -22.57 -0.56
C ASP A 36 31.37 -21.78 -1.08
N PRO A 37 32.17 -21.09 -0.23
CA PRO A 37 33.44 -20.49 -0.67
C PRO A 37 34.55 -21.49 -1.00
N LEU A 38 34.61 -22.65 -0.32
CA LEU A 38 35.56 -23.72 -0.63
C LEU A 38 35.18 -24.46 -1.92
N GLN A 39 33.89 -24.70 -2.18
CA GLN A 39 33.37 -25.15 -3.46
C GLN A 39 33.67 -24.10 -4.52
N ARG A 40 33.47 -22.81 -4.28
CA ARG A 40 33.87 -21.75 -5.24
C ARG A 40 35.37 -21.76 -5.56
N ARG A 41 36.26 -22.08 -4.59
CA ARG A 41 37.71 -22.24 -4.82
C ARG A 41 38.08 -23.55 -5.50
N VAL A 42 37.33 -24.63 -5.29
CA VAL A 42 37.52 -25.89 -6.00
C VAL A 42 36.95 -25.78 -7.41
N SER A 43 35.80 -25.13 -7.63
CA SER A 43 35.19 -24.84 -8.93
C SER A 43 36.00 -23.83 -9.76
N SER A 44 36.68 -22.88 -9.13
CA SER A 44 37.63 -21.99 -9.82
C SER A 44 39.01 -22.62 -10.03
N ALA A 45 39.30 -23.77 -9.40
CA ALA A 45 40.52 -24.55 -9.56
C ALA A 45 40.31 -25.88 -10.31
N VAL A 46 39.07 -26.23 -10.70
CA VAL A 46 38.83 -27.17 -11.78
C VAL A 46 39.30 -26.46 -13.03
N SER A 47 40.51 -26.79 -13.45
CA SER A 47 41.05 -26.33 -14.72
C SER A 47 40.01 -26.58 -15.81
N TRP A 48 39.85 -25.58 -16.67
CA TRP A 48 39.11 -25.63 -17.92
C TRP A 48 39.71 -26.64 -18.95
N THR A 49 40.32 -27.72 -18.47
CA THR A 49 40.94 -28.78 -19.27
C THR A 49 39.93 -29.77 -19.85
N PHE A 50 38.65 -29.71 -19.47
CA PHE A 50 37.62 -30.58 -20.06
C PHE A 50 36.99 -30.05 -21.37
N LEU A 51 37.50 -28.94 -21.91
CA LEU A 51 37.21 -28.49 -23.28
C LEU A 51 38.42 -28.60 -24.23
N ASP A 52 39.51 -29.24 -23.80
CA ASP A 52 40.75 -29.36 -24.60
C ASP A 52 41.21 -30.82 -24.82
N SER A 53 40.39 -31.82 -24.50
CA SER A 53 40.76 -33.22 -24.74
C SER A 53 39.58 -34.16 -24.95
N THR A 54 38.99 -34.10 -26.15
CA THR A 54 38.65 -35.28 -26.97
C THR A 54 38.36 -34.79 -28.38
N GLU A 55 39.10 -35.34 -29.34
CA GLU A 55 38.96 -35.09 -30.77
C GLU A 55 37.55 -35.42 -31.27
N GLU A 56 36.68 -34.42 -31.29
CA GLU A 56 35.78 -34.15 -32.40
C GLU A 56 35.54 -32.63 -32.39
N THR A 57 36.37 -31.93 -33.16
CA THR A 57 36.31 -30.49 -33.38
C THR A 57 34.91 -30.08 -33.83
N ILE A 58 34.09 -29.56 -32.89
CA ILE A 58 33.02 -28.62 -33.25
C ILE A 58 33.74 -27.39 -33.77
N THR A 59 33.97 -27.40 -35.08
CA THR A 59 34.52 -26.26 -35.80
C THR A 59 33.36 -25.28 -35.99
N VAL A 60 32.97 -24.56 -34.93
CA VAL A 60 32.36 -23.24 -35.16
C VAL A 60 33.46 -22.44 -35.82
N LYS A 61 33.39 -22.28 -37.15
CA LYS A 61 34.40 -21.59 -37.94
C LYS A 61 34.81 -20.31 -37.21
N PRO A 62 36.10 -20.12 -36.85
CA PRO A 62 36.55 -18.90 -36.20
C PRO A 62 36.52 -17.79 -37.23
N ARG A 63 35.40 -17.09 -37.37
CA ARG A 63 35.28 -16.02 -38.38
C ARG A 63 35.49 -14.61 -37.86
N PHE A 64 35.61 -14.38 -36.55
CA PHE A 64 35.96 -13.06 -36.02
C PHE A 64 36.81 -13.17 -34.75
N LYS A 65 38.14 -13.19 -34.92
CA LYS A 65 39.10 -12.84 -33.87
C LYS A 65 39.60 -11.42 -34.10
N ASN A 66 39.67 -10.65 -33.01
CA ASN A 66 40.26 -9.33 -32.79
C ASN A 66 39.27 -8.14 -32.75
N TRP A 67 38.71 -7.89 -31.55
CA TRP A 67 38.18 -6.58 -31.14
C TRP A 67 39.01 -6.07 -29.96
N THR A 68 39.27 -4.76 -29.90
CA THR A 68 39.93 -4.11 -28.75
C THR A 68 39.20 -2.80 -28.48
N LEU A 69 38.81 -2.56 -27.22
CA LEU A 69 38.09 -1.36 -26.79
C LEU A 69 39.05 -0.17 -26.67
N PHE A 70 38.66 1.04 -27.11
CA PHE A 70 39.39 2.28 -26.85
C PHE A 70 38.44 3.36 -26.29
N LEU A 71 38.81 4.01 -25.19
CA LEU A 71 38.08 5.13 -24.58
C LEU A 71 38.67 6.48 -25.03
N GLU A 72 38.01 7.27 -25.88
CA GLU A 72 38.46 8.65 -26.20
C GLU A 72 37.46 9.72 -25.73
N SER A 73 37.98 10.88 -25.31
CA SER A 73 37.24 12.09 -24.95
C SER A 73 37.96 13.34 -25.47
N PRO A 74 37.21 14.28 -26.05
CA PRO A 74 37.44 15.69 -25.69
C PRO A 74 36.21 16.43 -25.20
N ASP A 75 35.03 15.82 -25.19
CA ASP A 75 33.87 16.26 -24.41
C ASP A 75 33.05 15.03 -23.98
N LYS A 76 32.75 14.94 -22.70
CA LYS A 76 32.34 13.72 -21.99
C LYS A 76 30.92 13.27 -22.40
N THR A 77 30.78 12.17 -23.18
CA THR A 77 29.60 11.23 -23.23
C THR A 77 29.67 10.11 -24.31
N SER A 78 30.85 9.59 -24.74
CA SER A 78 30.89 8.59 -25.83
C SER A 78 31.64 7.29 -25.53
N LEU A 79 30.97 6.14 -25.77
CA LEU A 79 31.57 4.82 -26.05
C LEU A 79 31.69 4.66 -27.59
N SER A 80 32.85 4.24 -28.12
CA SER A 80 33.04 4.01 -29.56
C SER A 80 33.75 2.69 -29.89
N TRP A 81 33.42 2.11 -31.05
CA TRP A 81 33.89 0.78 -31.53
C TRP A 81 34.40 0.87 -32.99
N LYS A 82 35.51 0.18 -33.33
CA LYS A 82 36.00 -0.01 -34.73
C LYS A 82 36.68 -1.38 -34.91
N THR A 83 36.59 -1.96 -36.12
CA THR A 83 37.46 -3.06 -36.60
C THR A 83 38.28 -2.72 -37.82
N SER A 84 39.45 -3.37 -37.86
CA SER A 84 40.34 -3.67 -39.00
C SER A 84 41.36 -2.59 -39.42
N ASN A 85 42.62 -3.02 -39.39
CA ASN A 85 43.87 -2.39 -39.83
C ASN A 85 43.74 -1.16 -40.75
N VAL A 86 44.00 0.04 -40.22
CA VAL A 86 44.90 1.09 -40.76
C VAL A 86 45.30 2.00 -39.59
N ILE A 87 46.59 2.28 -39.43
CA ILE A 87 47.18 3.22 -38.46
C ILE A 87 47.10 4.65 -39.03
N SER A 88 46.50 5.59 -38.26
CA SER A 88 46.76 7.06 -38.18
C SER A 88 45.48 7.73 -37.64
N ASP A 89 45.40 8.55 -36.60
CA ASP A 89 46.30 9.26 -35.70
C ASP A 89 45.70 9.14 -34.28
N ARG A 90 46.51 8.95 -33.24
CA ARG A 90 46.03 8.87 -31.84
C ARG A 90 45.89 10.27 -31.21
N PRO A 91 44.78 10.61 -30.55
CA PRO A 91 44.76 11.52 -29.41
C PRO A 91 45.36 10.84 -28.17
N ALA A 92 45.98 11.62 -27.28
CA ALA A 92 46.96 11.12 -26.31
C ALA A 92 46.45 10.27 -25.13
N HIS A 93 45.14 9.99 -24.95
CA HIS A 93 44.65 9.34 -23.72
C HIS A 93 43.45 8.40 -23.96
N ALA A 94 43.68 7.22 -24.54
CA ALA A 94 42.70 6.14 -24.58
C ALA A 94 43.13 4.89 -23.79
N TYR A 95 42.29 4.46 -22.85
CA TYR A 95 42.49 3.22 -22.07
C TYR A 95 41.73 2.07 -22.72
N ALA A 96 42.41 0.96 -22.94
CA ALA A 96 41.77 -0.28 -23.35
C ALA A 96 41.25 -1.03 -22.12
N VAL A 97 39.97 -1.43 -22.14
CA VAL A 97 39.35 -2.29 -21.13
C VAL A 97 39.07 -3.62 -21.79
N ASP A 98 39.38 -4.69 -21.06
CA ASP A 98 39.03 -6.05 -21.45
C ASP A 98 37.49 -6.20 -21.57
N GLU A 99 37.02 -6.95 -22.58
CA GLU A 99 35.58 -7.09 -22.87
C GLU A 99 34.84 -7.75 -21.70
N ASP A 100 35.40 -8.80 -21.12
CA ASP A 100 34.81 -9.49 -19.97
C ASP A 100 34.74 -8.54 -18.76
N LEU A 101 35.79 -7.75 -18.53
CA LEU A 101 35.78 -6.73 -17.48
C LEU A 101 34.70 -5.67 -17.71
N PHE A 102 34.54 -5.17 -18.94
CA PHE A 102 33.49 -4.20 -19.28
C PHE A 102 32.09 -4.78 -19.05
N LEU A 103 31.81 -5.97 -19.59
CA LEU A 103 30.52 -6.63 -19.46
C LEU A 103 30.19 -6.92 -17.99
N SER A 104 31.17 -7.38 -17.20
CA SER A 104 30.99 -7.62 -15.77
C SER A 104 30.62 -6.36 -14.98
N LYS A 105 31.06 -5.18 -15.44
CA LYS A 105 30.72 -3.89 -14.84
C LYS A 105 29.42 -3.32 -15.36
N ALA A 106 29.13 -3.49 -16.65
CA ALA A 106 27.90 -3.01 -17.28
C ALA A 106 26.65 -3.71 -16.71
N PHE A 107 26.77 -5.00 -16.36
CA PHE A 107 25.68 -5.82 -15.84
C PHE A 107 25.96 -6.31 -14.41
N SER A 108 26.67 -5.51 -13.61
CA SER A 108 27.08 -5.91 -12.25
C SER A 108 25.93 -6.06 -11.26
N SER A 109 24.75 -5.53 -11.60
CA SER A 109 23.54 -5.57 -10.77
C SER A 109 22.65 -6.78 -11.08
N SER A 110 22.99 -7.56 -12.10
CA SER A 110 22.34 -8.83 -12.42
C SER A 110 22.53 -9.84 -11.29
N LEU A 111 21.56 -10.76 -11.14
CA LEU A 111 21.53 -11.73 -10.04
C LEU A 111 22.81 -12.58 -9.99
N HIS A 112 23.33 -12.95 -11.15
CA HIS A 112 24.55 -13.74 -11.33
C HIS A 112 25.22 -13.40 -12.66
N PRO A 113 26.55 -13.57 -12.80
CA PRO A 113 27.25 -13.29 -14.05
C PRO A 113 26.76 -14.22 -15.16
N SER A 114 26.09 -13.67 -16.18
CA SER A 114 25.78 -14.38 -17.41
C SER A 114 26.95 -14.29 -18.39
N LYS A 115 27.19 -15.34 -19.18
CA LYS A 115 28.14 -15.26 -20.30
C LYS A 115 27.44 -14.58 -21.48
N ILE A 116 27.83 -13.34 -21.74
CA ILE A 116 27.27 -12.53 -22.84
C ILE A 116 28.22 -12.64 -24.03
N VAL A 117 27.70 -13.05 -25.18
CA VAL A 117 28.43 -13.05 -26.46
C VAL A 117 27.76 -12.02 -27.37
N PRO A 118 28.23 -10.76 -27.33
CA PRO A 118 27.64 -9.71 -28.16
C PRO A 118 27.94 -9.96 -29.63
N PHE A 119 27.00 -9.60 -30.52
CA PHE A 119 27.16 -9.75 -31.96
C PHE A 119 27.54 -11.18 -32.40
N PHE A 120 26.99 -12.18 -31.71
CA PHE A 120 27.12 -13.59 -32.09
C PHE A 120 26.79 -13.77 -33.57
N TYR A 121 25.73 -13.09 -34.02
CA TYR A 121 25.61 -12.67 -35.41
C TYR A 121 25.51 -11.16 -35.49
N ARG A 122 26.21 -10.57 -36.46
CA ARG A 122 26.18 -9.13 -36.72
C ARG A 122 25.53 -8.84 -38.06
N ALA A 123 24.57 -7.93 -38.04
CA ALA A 123 23.91 -7.44 -39.24
C ALA A 123 24.93 -6.84 -40.22
N SER A 124 24.83 -7.25 -41.49
CA SER A 124 25.64 -6.72 -42.60
C SER A 124 25.21 -5.32 -43.05
N GLY A 125 24.01 -4.87 -42.66
CA GLY A 125 23.48 -3.56 -42.98
C GLY A 125 24.26 -2.41 -42.34
N ASN A 126 24.31 -1.29 -43.06
CA ASN A 126 24.66 0.02 -42.50
C ASN A 126 23.37 0.76 -42.20
N PHE A 127 23.25 1.27 -40.97
CA PHE A 127 22.05 1.94 -40.48
C PHE A 127 22.35 3.43 -40.28
N ASP A 128 21.36 4.26 -40.60
CA ASP A 128 21.35 5.67 -40.23
C ASP A 128 21.27 5.79 -38.71
N ARG A 129 22.06 6.68 -38.10
CA ARG A 129 22.05 6.87 -36.65
C ARG A 129 20.68 7.32 -36.15
N GLU A 130 19.93 8.06 -36.96
CA GLU A 130 18.58 8.52 -36.63
C GLU A 130 17.49 7.51 -36.98
N ASP A 131 17.86 6.30 -37.41
CA ASP A 131 16.91 5.20 -37.54
C ASP A 131 16.51 4.64 -36.16
N ILE A 132 15.47 3.82 -36.14
CA ILE A 132 14.95 3.22 -34.91
C ILE A 132 15.36 1.75 -34.89
N THR A 133 16.09 1.33 -33.86
CA THR A 133 16.40 -0.09 -33.64
C THR A 133 15.31 -0.72 -32.79
N ILE A 134 14.65 -1.77 -33.25
CA ILE A 134 13.82 -2.58 -32.35
C ILE A 134 14.74 -3.40 -31.44
N THR A 135 14.56 -3.23 -30.14
CA THR A 135 15.18 -4.06 -29.11
C THR A 135 14.16 -5.08 -28.64
N THR A 136 14.52 -6.36 -28.68
CA THR A 136 13.63 -7.43 -28.25
C THR A 136 14.40 -8.59 -27.61
N ILE A 137 13.67 -9.44 -26.92
CA ILE A 137 14.19 -10.60 -26.19
C ILE A 137 13.40 -11.83 -26.62
N ILE A 138 14.07 -12.91 -26.98
CA ILE A 138 13.40 -14.11 -27.48
C ILE A 138 14.01 -15.40 -26.94
N THR A 139 13.18 -16.43 -26.86
CA THR A 139 13.54 -17.84 -26.66
C THR A 139 13.27 -18.62 -27.95
N SER A 140 13.83 -19.83 -28.05
CA SER A 140 13.80 -20.66 -29.27
C SER A 140 12.41 -20.92 -29.84
N ASN A 141 11.42 -21.11 -28.97
CA ASN A 141 10.01 -21.29 -29.35
C ASN A 141 9.38 -20.08 -30.06
N ARG A 142 10.05 -18.91 -30.10
CA ARG A 142 9.58 -17.69 -30.77
C ARG A 142 10.27 -17.38 -32.10
N PHE A 143 11.18 -18.24 -32.57
CA PHE A 143 11.93 -18.00 -33.82
C PHE A 143 11.03 -17.73 -35.03
N GLN A 144 9.91 -18.43 -35.16
CA GLN A 144 8.95 -18.20 -36.24
C GLN A 144 8.27 -16.82 -36.15
N VAL A 145 7.96 -16.35 -34.93
CA VAL A 145 7.38 -15.01 -34.71
C VAL A 145 8.43 -13.93 -35.05
N PHE A 146 9.68 -14.17 -34.66
CA PHE A 146 10.79 -13.28 -34.93
C PHE A 146 11.11 -13.13 -36.41
N ALA A 147 11.14 -14.22 -37.18
CA ALA A 147 11.30 -14.15 -38.63
C ALA A 147 10.24 -13.24 -39.29
N ARG A 148 8.98 -13.30 -38.82
CA ARG A 148 7.90 -12.42 -39.31
C ARG A 148 8.15 -10.95 -38.96
N LEU A 149 8.59 -10.66 -37.73
CA LEU A 149 8.93 -9.30 -37.31
C LEU A 149 10.01 -8.70 -38.22
N VAL A 150 11.07 -9.46 -38.51
CA VAL A 150 12.17 -9.04 -39.39
C VAL A 150 11.68 -8.72 -40.80
N GLU A 151 10.84 -9.58 -41.37
CA GLU A 151 10.26 -9.37 -42.70
C GLU A 151 9.31 -8.16 -42.77
N ARG A 152 8.58 -7.91 -41.68
CA ARG A 152 7.65 -6.77 -41.58
C ARG A 152 8.36 -5.45 -41.34
N TYR A 153 9.35 -5.42 -40.45
CA TYR A 153 9.99 -4.19 -40.00
C TYR A 153 11.03 -3.64 -40.97
N ARG A 154 11.87 -4.52 -41.55
CA ARG A 154 12.92 -4.15 -42.52
C ARG A 154 13.77 -2.94 -42.08
N GLY A 155 14.10 -2.91 -40.79
CA GLY A 155 14.91 -1.91 -40.11
C GLY A 155 15.81 -2.59 -39.08
N PRO A 156 16.75 -1.86 -38.45
CA PRO A 156 17.69 -2.45 -37.53
C PRO A 156 16.99 -3.12 -36.33
N ILE A 157 17.43 -4.32 -35.97
CA ILE A 157 16.93 -5.06 -34.81
C ILE A 157 18.12 -5.54 -33.99
N SER A 158 18.07 -5.29 -32.69
CA SER A 158 19.00 -5.84 -31.71
C SER A 158 18.24 -6.83 -30.83
N VAL A 159 18.60 -8.11 -30.91
CA VAL A 159 17.90 -9.17 -30.18
C VAL A 159 18.82 -9.89 -29.22
N THR A 160 18.35 -10.05 -27.98
CA THR A 160 19.00 -10.93 -27.00
C THR A 160 18.33 -12.30 -27.03
N ILE A 161 19.14 -13.36 -27.17
CA ILE A 161 18.70 -14.76 -27.14
C ILE A 161 19.32 -15.45 -25.95
N HIS A 162 18.47 -15.95 -25.05
CA HIS A 162 18.92 -16.71 -23.88
C HIS A 162 19.08 -18.20 -24.20
N VAL A 163 20.13 -18.78 -23.64
CA VAL A 163 20.49 -20.19 -23.72
C VAL A 163 20.72 -20.70 -22.30
N ASN A 164 19.92 -21.69 -21.90
CA ASN A 164 20.09 -22.31 -20.60
C ASN A 164 21.27 -23.31 -20.63
N ASN A 165 22.26 -23.10 -19.75
CA ASN A 165 23.49 -23.87 -19.68
C ASN A 165 23.34 -25.30 -19.09
N ASP A 166 22.16 -25.65 -18.58
CA ASP A 166 21.83 -27.01 -18.11
C ASP A 166 21.28 -27.92 -19.24
N THR A 167 21.08 -27.38 -20.45
CA THR A 167 20.44 -28.14 -21.52
C THR A 167 21.46 -29.00 -22.29
N THR A 168 21.19 -30.30 -22.39
CA THR A 168 21.82 -31.23 -23.36
C THR A 168 21.57 -30.83 -24.83
N HIS A 169 20.78 -29.79 -25.07
CA HIS A 169 20.28 -29.34 -26.37
C HIS A 169 20.85 -27.98 -26.82
N ILE A 170 21.96 -27.51 -26.22
CA ILE A 170 22.60 -26.26 -26.63
C ILE A 170 22.99 -26.27 -28.12
N LEU A 171 23.41 -27.44 -28.64
CA LEU A 171 23.74 -27.61 -30.05
C LEU A 171 22.49 -27.50 -30.93
N ASP A 172 21.39 -28.18 -30.58
CA ASP A 172 20.11 -28.10 -31.31
C ASP A 172 19.57 -26.66 -31.37
N LEU A 173 19.77 -25.89 -30.29
CA LEU A 173 19.41 -24.48 -30.23
C LEU A 173 20.26 -23.62 -31.18
N LEU A 174 21.57 -23.85 -31.20
CA LEU A 174 22.49 -23.13 -32.08
C LEU A 174 22.21 -23.46 -33.56
N ASP A 175 21.90 -24.72 -33.88
CA ASP A 175 21.50 -25.14 -35.23
C ASP A 175 20.17 -24.51 -35.65
N SER A 176 19.19 -24.46 -34.73
CA SER A 176 17.92 -23.78 -34.96
C SER A 176 18.11 -22.27 -35.16
N LEU A 177 19.07 -21.67 -34.44
CA LEU A 177 19.42 -20.27 -34.57
C LEU A 177 20.14 -19.98 -35.90
N GLU A 178 21.05 -20.86 -36.34
CA GLU A 178 21.68 -20.74 -37.66
C GLU A 178 20.62 -20.86 -38.77
N THR A 179 19.70 -21.81 -38.64
CA THR A 179 18.57 -21.98 -39.56
C THR A 179 17.69 -20.72 -39.61
N LEU A 180 17.39 -20.12 -38.45
CA LEU A 180 16.67 -18.85 -38.37
C LEU A 180 17.47 -17.72 -39.02
N TYR A 181 18.77 -17.60 -38.72
CA TYR A 181 19.62 -16.50 -39.18
C TYR A 181 19.81 -16.54 -40.71
N THR A 182 19.84 -17.74 -41.29
CA THR A 182 19.99 -17.97 -42.73
C THR A 182 18.66 -18.07 -43.48
N SER A 183 17.51 -18.09 -42.77
CA SER A 183 16.18 -18.22 -43.37
C SER A 183 15.81 -17.15 -44.39
N SER A 184 16.38 -15.94 -44.27
CA SER A 184 16.09 -14.81 -45.15
C SER A 184 17.27 -13.83 -45.24
N PRO A 185 17.52 -13.21 -46.42
CA PRO A 185 18.51 -12.14 -46.54
C PRO A 185 18.26 -10.97 -45.57
N GLN A 186 17.00 -10.72 -45.22
CA GLN A 186 16.57 -9.65 -44.32
C GLN A 186 17.15 -9.86 -42.92
N MET A 187 17.21 -11.11 -42.47
CA MET A 187 17.77 -11.49 -41.18
C MET A 187 19.24 -11.08 -41.08
N SER A 188 20.07 -11.55 -42.01
CA SER A 188 21.50 -11.20 -42.07
C SER A 188 21.77 -9.71 -42.36
N ARG A 189 20.81 -9.00 -42.96
CA ARG A 189 20.93 -7.57 -43.27
C ARG A 189 20.61 -6.68 -42.09
N PHE A 190 19.60 -7.03 -41.29
CA PHE A 190 19.00 -6.13 -40.31
C PHE A 190 19.20 -6.53 -38.84
N VAL A 191 19.57 -7.79 -38.55
CA VAL A 191 19.53 -8.32 -37.18
C VAL A 191 20.92 -8.52 -36.60
N ASP A 192 21.16 -7.86 -35.47
CA ASP A 192 22.24 -8.15 -34.53
C ASP A 192 21.73 -9.11 -33.45
N VAL A 193 22.42 -10.23 -33.25
CA VAL A 193 22.08 -11.28 -32.27
C VAL A 193 23.11 -11.28 -31.15
N HIS A 194 22.63 -11.15 -29.91
CA HIS A 194 23.43 -11.19 -28.69
C HIS A 194 23.06 -12.46 -27.90
N LEU A 195 24.00 -13.37 -27.71
CA LEU A 195 23.76 -14.61 -27.00
C LEU A 195 24.01 -14.41 -25.50
N VAL A 196 23.10 -14.92 -24.66
CA VAL A 196 23.26 -14.92 -23.20
C VAL A 196 23.19 -16.37 -22.73
N VAL A 197 24.29 -16.88 -22.20
CA VAL A 197 24.40 -18.26 -21.72
C VAL A 197 24.52 -18.25 -20.20
N ASP A 198 23.52 -18.78 -19.50
CA ASP A 198 23.51 -18.92 -18.04
C ASP A 198 22.53 -20.01 -17.57
N PHE A 199 22.50 -20.30 -16.26
CA PHE A 199 21.56 -21.26 -15.65
C PHE A 199 20.24 -20.62 -15.19
N PHE A 200 20.07 -19.31 -15.33
CA PHE A 200 18.99 -18.53 -14.72
C PHE A 200 18.03 -18.02 -15.77
N ASP A 201 16.87 -18.68 -15.87
CA ASP A 201 15.84 -18.24 -16.79
C ASP A 201 15.25 -16.87 -16.39
N ARG A 202 14.81 -16.12 -17.40
CA ARG A 202 13.92 -14.93 -17.28
C ARG A 202 14.53 -13.71 -16.57
N GLN A 203 15.83 -13.46 -16.75
CA GLN A 203 16.49 -12.18 -16.38
C GLN A 203 16.14 -11.05 -17.38
N PHE A 204 14.85 -10.78 -17.56
CA PHE A 204 14.34 -9.97 -18.68
C PHE A 204 14.91 -8.55 -18.75
N ASN A 205 15.12 -7.88 -17.62
CA ASN A 205 15.67 -6.52 -17.61
C ASN A 205 17.15 -6.50 -18.01
N THR A 206 17.95 -7.46 -17.55
CA THR A 206 19.34 -7.66 -18.02
C THR A 206 19.35 -7.87 -19.54
N TRP A 207 18.49 -8.74 -20.06
CA TRP A 207 18.44 -9.02 -21.51
C TRP A 207 17.98 -7.83 -22.34
N ARG A 208 17.06 -6.99 -21.81
CA ARG A 208 16.68 -5.70 -22.42
C ARG A 208 17.84 -4.73 -22.43
N ASN A 209 18.57 -4.62 -21.32
CA ASN A 209 19.76 -3.76 -21.23
C ASN A 209 20.83 -4.21 -22.23
N ILE A 210 21.04 -5.51 -22.43
CA ILE A 210 21.98 -6.06 -23.44
C ILE A 210 21.55 -5.64 -24.86
N ALA A 211 20.30 -5.92 -25.25
CA ALA A 211 19.81 -5.55 -26.58
C ALA A 211 19.92 -4.03 -26.82
N ARG A 212 19.60 -3.23 -25.81
CA ARG A 212 19.71 -1.78 -25.85
C ARG A 212 21.17 -1.31 -25.96
N LEU A 213 22.08 -1.85 -25.16
CA LEU A 213 23.49 -1.45 -25.11
C LEU A 213 24.19 -1.62 -26.46
N PHE A 214 23.82 -2.67 -27.19
CA PHE A 214 24.42 -2.99 -28.49
C PHE A 214 23.61 -2.52 -29.70
N ALA A 215 22.51 -1.77 -29.47
CA ALA A 215 21.77 -1.15 -30.56
C ALA A 215 22.68 -0.21 -31.38
N ARG A 216 22.52 -0.22 -32.70
CA ARG A 216 23.39 0.51 -33.63
C ARG A 216 22.90 1.91 -34.01
N THR A 217 21.80 2.35 -33.42
CA THR A 217 21.14 3.64 -33.71
C THR A 217 20.90 4.43 -32.43
N ASP A 218 20.69 5.74 -32.56
CA ASP A 218 20.49 6.64 -31.42
C ASP A 218 19.10 6.50 -30.79
N PHE A 219 18.13 5.92 -31.52
CA PHE A 219 16.77 5.68 -31.04
C PHE A 219 16.45 4.19 -31.06
N ILE A 220 15.80 3.72 -29.99
CA ILE A 220 15.35 2.33 -29.88
C ILE A 220 13.85 2.26 -29.62
N MET A 221 13.24 1.16 -30.04
CA MET A 221 11.92 0.74 -29.59
C MET A 221 12.06 -0.48 -28.69
N MET A 222 11.56 -0.42 -27.46
CA MET A 222 11.46 -1.60 -26.60
C MET A 222 10.19 -2.37 -26.97
N LEU A 223 10.32 -3.56 -27.57
CA LEU A 223 9.19 -4.33 -28.10
C LEU A 223 9.21 -5.78 -27.62
N ASP A 224 8.08 -6.24 -27.09
CA ASP A 224 7.87 -7.66 -26.78
C ASP A 224 7.54 -8.41 -28.09
N ILE A 225 8.15 -9.58 -28.28
CA ILE A 225 8.13 -10.30 -29.55
C ILE A 225 6.75 -10.70 -30.05
N ASP A 226 5.79 -10.83 -29.14
CA ASP A 226 4.43 -11.26 -29.44
C ASP A 226 3.55 -10.12 -30.00
N PHE A 227 4.09 -8.91 -30.18
CA PHE A 227 3.36 -7.78 -30.76
C PHE A 227 3.59 -7.65 -32.26
N TYR A 228 2.49 -7.57 -33.00
CA TYR A 228 2.49 -7.34 -34.43
C TYR A 228 2.48 -5.85 -34.77
N LEU A 229 3.30 -5.47 -35.76
CA LEU A 229 3.40 -4.09 -36.25
C LEU A 229 2.29 -3.78 -37.29
N CYS A 230 1.16 -3.27 -36.82
CA CYS A 230 0.00 -2.95 -37.65
C CYS A 230 0.25 -1.76 -38.60
N THR A 231 1.02 -0.77 -38.15
CA THR A 231 1.28 0.49 -38.88
C THR A 231 2.78 0.76 -39.04
N ASP A 232 3.17 1.63 -39.97
CA ASP A 232 4.57 2.00 -40.22
C ASP A 232 4.97 3.28 -39.45
N PHE A 233 5.07 3.15 -38.12
CA PHE A 233 5.52 4.25 -37.26
C PHE A 233 6.96 4.68 -37.55
N ARG A 234 7.82 3.76 -38.03
CA ARG A 234 9.24 4.04 -38.28
C ARG A 234 9.40 5.10 -39.36
N THR A 235 8.75 4.90 -40.51
CA THR A 235 8.78 5.88 -41.61
C THR A 235 8.08 7.18 -41.20
N ALA A 236 6.95 7.10 -40.51
CA ALA A 236 6.20 8.28 -40.06
C ALA A 236 7.02 9.18 -39.12
N ILE A 237 7.73 8.58 -38.15
CA ILE A 237 8.60 9.30 -37.21
C ILE A 237 9.75 9.97 -37.97
N ARG A 238 10.48 9.22 -38.80
CA ARG A 238 11.66 9.74 -39.53
C ARG A 238 11.31 10.87 -40.50
N ASN A 239 10.11 10.85 -41.08
CA ASN A 239 9.63 11.89 -41.98
C ASN A 239 9.06 13.12 -41.24
N SER A 240 8.86 13.03 -39.92
CA SER A 240 8.30 14.12 -39.12
C SER A 240 9.39 14.84 -38.33
N LYS A 241 9.82 16.00 -38.86
CA LYS A 241 10.82 16.86 -38.20
C LYS A 241 10.47 17.20 -36.74
N PRO A 242 9.22 17.60 -36.38
CA PRO A 242 8.87 17.89 -34.99
C PRO A 242 9.00 16.69 -34.05
N ILE A 243 8.67 15.48 -34.53
CA ILE A 243 8.77 14.26 -33.72
C ILE A 243 10.25 13.89 -33.51
N MET A 244 11.06 13.97 -34.56
CA MET A 244 12.51 13.71 -34.45
C MET A 244 13.22 14.73 -33.55
N GLU A 245 12.88 16.01 -33.63
CA GLU A 245 13.42 17.04 -32.72
C GLU A 245 13.11 16.70 -31.25
N LYS A 246 11.86 16.28 -30.97
CA LYS A 246 11.44 15.87 -29.64
C LYS A 246 12.20 14.63 -29.13
N LEU A 247 12.52 13.66 -30.00
CA LEU A 247 13.38 12.52 -29.65
C LEU A 247 14.84 12.94 -29.39
N ARG A 248 15.40 13.83 -30.22
CA ARG A 248 16.78 14.34 -30.08
C ARG A 248 17.02 15.07 -28.77
N GLU A 249 16.00 15.77 -28.25
CA GLU A 249 16.05 16.42 -26.92
C GLU A 249 16.34 15.43 -25.78
N GLY A 250 16.08 14.13 -25.96
CA GLY A 250 16.35 13.10 -24.96
C GLY A 250 15.40 13.12 -23.76
N ARG A 251 14.31 13.92 -23.80
CA ARG A 251 13.30 14.04 -22.73
C ARG A 251 11.93 13.50 -23.12
N ALA A 252 11.86 12.76 -24.22
CA ALA A 252 10.62 12.23 -24.74
C ALA A 252 10.70 10.73 -25.01
N ALA A 253 9.64 10.02 -24.64
CA ALA A 253 9.36 8.65 -25.04
C ALA A 253 8.07 8.65 -25.88
N LEU A 254 8.15 8.23 -27.14
CA LEU A 254 6.99 8.11 -28.02
C LEU A 254 6.30 6.79 -27.75
N VAL A 255 5.02 6.82 -27.42
CA VAL A 255 4.21 5.67 -27.09
C VAL A 255 3.45 5.18 -28.31
N ILE A 256 3.51 3.87 -28.55
CA ILE A 256 2.66 3.17 -29.50
C ILE A 256 1.63 2.34 -28.71
N PRO A 257 0.34 2.72 -28.73
CA PRO A 257 -0.72 2.00 -28.05
C PRO A 257 -0.85 0.52 -28.46
N ALA A 258 -1.24 -0.31 -27.50
CA ALA A 258 -1.30 -1.77 -27.64
C ALA A 258 -2.71 -2.32 -27.41
N PHE A 259 -3.12 -3.26 -28.26
CA PHE A 259 -4.45 -3.84 -28.27
C PHE A 259 -4.38 -5.38 -28.26
N GLU A 260 -5.49 -6.02 -27.87
CA GLU A 260 -5.67 -7.47 -28.00
C GLU A 260 -7.10 -7.81 -28.43
N TYR A 261 -7.26 -8.95 -29.08
CA TYR A 261 -8.59 -9.49 -29.35
C TYR A 261 -9.20 -10.05 -28.06
N THR A 262 -10.49 -9.83 -27.88
CA THR A 262 -11.23 -10.30 -26.70
C THR A 262 -11.39 -11.82 -26.69
N THR A 263 -11.32 -12.47 -27.85
CA THR A 263 -11.32 -13.92 -28.00
C THR A 263 -9.95 -14.45 -28.45
N HIS A 264 -9.54 -15.59 -27.90
CA HIS A 264 -8.22 -16.16 -28.18
C HIS A 264 -8.05 -16.51 -29.67
N GLU A 265 -9.08 -17.09 -30.29
CA GLU A 265 -9.06 -17.59 -31.67
C GLU A 265 -8.91 -16.46 -32.70
N GLU A 266 -9.63 -15.35 -32.53
CA GLU A 266 -9.58 -14.23 -33.47
C GLU A 266 -8.23 -13.49 -33.44
N GLY A 267 -7.57 -13.44 -32.29
CA GLY A 267 -6.24 -12.84 -32.13
C GLY A 267 -5.06 -13.73 -32.51
N ALA A 268 -5.29 -14.94 -33.02
CA ALA A 268 -4.21 -15.86 -33.38
C ALA A 268 -3.62 -15.58 -34.77
N ASP A 269 -4.44 -15.16 -35.74
CA ASP A 269 -4.02 -14.90 -37.11
C ASP A 269 -3.72 -13.42 -37.36
N TYR A 270 -2.44 -13.08 -37.41
CA TYR A 270 -1.98 -11.70 -37.65
C TYR A 270 -2.39 -11.12 -39.02
N LEU A 271 -2.79 -11.96 -39.99
CA LEU A 271 -3.21 -11.49 -41.31
C LEU A 271 -4.55 -10.76 -41.28
N THR A 272 -5.37 -11.02 -40.27
CA THR A 272 -6.69 -10.37 -40.08
C THR A 272 -6.59 -9.02 -39.37
N PHE A 273 -5.40 -8.68 -38.84
CA PHE A 273 -5.23 -7.50 -38.01
C PHE A 273 -5.46 -6.20 -38.79
N PRO A 274 -6.18 -5.22 -38.20
CA PRO A 274 -6.43 -3.94 -38.85
C PRO A 274 -5.11 -3.20 -39.15
N LYS A 275 -5.09 -2.51 -40.29
CA LYS A 275 -3.92 -1.76 -40.79
C LYS A 275 -4.09 -0.24 -40.68
N THR A 276 -5.29 0.23 -40.35
CA THR A 276 -5.61 1.65 -40.15
C THR A 276 -6.35 1.84 -38.83
N LYS A 277 -6.28 3.05 -38.28
CA LYS A 277 -6.97 3.41 -37.04
C LYS A 277 -8.49 3.29 -37.17
N GLU A 278 -9.04 3.61 -38.34
CA GLU A 278 -10.48 3.50 -38.63
C GLU A 278 -10.95 2.04 -38.57
N ALA A 279 -10.18 1.11 -39.15
CA ALA A 279 -10.47 -0.31 -39.08
C ALA A 279 -10.36 -0.84 -37.64
N LEU A 280 -9.37 -0.37 -36.87
CA LEU A 280 -9.24 -0.69 -35.45
C LEU A 280 -10.46 -0.18 -34.65
N LYS A 281 -10.89 1.06 -34.86
CA LYS A 281 -12.06 1.66 -34.19
C LYS A 281 -13.33 0.85 -34.44
N ALA A 282 -13.55 0.38 -35.67
CA ALA A 282 -14.69 -0.47 -35.98
C ALA A 282 -14.69 -1.80 -35.19
N LEU A 283 -13.50 -2.38 -34.95
CA LEU A 283 -13.36 -3.59 -34.14
C LEU A 283 -13.54 -3.33 -32.63
N VAL A 284 -13.14 -2.16 -32.16
CA VAL A 284 -13.37 -1.72 -30.77
C VAL A 284 -14.86 -1.46 -30.53
N GLU A 285 -15.55 -0.77 -31.44
CA GLU A 285 -17.00 -0.49 -31.34
C GLU A 285 -17.84 -1.78 -31.29
N THR A 286 -17.38 -2.83 -31.96
CA THR A 286 -17.99 -4.17 -31.94
C THR A 286 -17.48 -5.08 -30.82
N LYS A 287 -16.59 -4.58 -29.94
CA LYS A 287 -15.97 -5.29 -28.81
C LYS A 287 -15.18 -6.56 -29.19
N GLN A 288 -14.70 -6.63 -30.43
CA GLN A 288 -13.82 -7.71 -30.87
C GLN A 288 -12.37 -7.48 -30.42
N ILE A 289 -11.97 -6.22 -30.34
CA ILE A 289 -10.66 -5.79 -29.83
C ILE A 289 -10.87 -4.85 -28.65
N ASP A 290 -10.01 -4.95 -27.65
CA ASP A 290 -9.93 -4.00 -26.54
C ASP A 290 -8.47 -3.61 -26.27
N MET A 291 -8.26 -2.69 -25.34
CA MET A 291 -6.93 -2.39 -24.81
C MET A 291 -6.23 -3.66 -24.33
N PHE A 292 -4.92 -3.75 -24.57
CA PHE A 292 -4.13 -4.88 -24.08
C PHE A 292 -4.24 -5.00 -22.55
N HIS A 293 -4.62 -6.18 -22.06
CA HIS A 293 -4.90 -6.52 -20.67
C HIS A 293 -6.05 -5.70 -20.03
N ALA A 294 -7.14 -5.42 -20.77
CA ALA A 294 -8.31 -4.69 -20.27
C ALA A 294 -8.89 -5.22 -18.94
N SER A 295 -8.73 -6.52 -18.66
CA SER A 295 -9.20 -7.16 -17.42
C SER A 295 -8.38 -6.78 -16.17
N TRP A 296 -7.24 -6.11 -16.31
CA TRP A 296 -6.37 -5.68 -15.22
C TRP A 296 -6.48 -4.17 -15.05
N ALA A 297 -7.46 -3.68 -14.29
CA ALA A 297 -7.56 -2.26 -14.00
C ALA A 297 -6.63 -1.86 -12.83
N PRO A 298 -5.81 -0.80 -12.97
CA PRO A 298 -5.67 0.07 -14.14
C PRO A 298 -4.52 -0.37 -15.11
N GLY A 299 -3.88 -1.52 -14.86
CA GLY A 299 -2.57 -1.93 -15.38
C GLY A 299 -2.52 -2.55 -16.79
N HIS A 300 -2.19 -1.67 -17.74
CA HIS A 300 -1.39 -1.82 -18.97
C HIS A 300 -1.70 -0.66 -19.93
N ASN A 301 -2.76 0.12 -19.62
CA ASN A 301 -3.24 1.29 -20.36
C ASN A 301 -2.08 2.03 -21.03
N SER A 302 -1.83 1.76 -22.31
CA SER A 302 -0.73 2.38 -23.03
C SER A 302 -1.02 3.85 -23.29
N THR A 303 -2.28 4.28 -23.15
CA THR A 303 -2.74 5.65 -23.29
C THR A 303 -4.08 5.82 -22.56
N ASP A 304 -4.55 7.06 -22.44
CA ASP A 304 -5.97 7.37 -22.43
C ASP A 304 -6.58 6.96 -23.79
N TYR A 305 -7.37 5.88 -23.80
CA TYR A 305 -7.94 5.34 -25.04
C TYR A 305 -9.10 6.18 -25.58
N GLU A 306 -9.88 6.82 -24.70
CA GLU A 306 -10.94 7.74 -25.15
C GLU A 306 -10.32 8.90 -25.92
N ARG A 307 -9.25 9.48 -25.38
CA ARG A 307 -8.46 10.50 -26.08
C ARG A 307 -7.83 9.96 -27.37
N PHE A 308 -7.28 8.74 -27.34
CA PHE A 308 -6.68 8.12 -28.54
C PHE A 308 -7.69 8.04 -29.69
N TYR A 309 -8.92 7.60 -29.44
CA TYR A 309 -9.94 7.47 -30.48
C TYR A 309 -10.46 8.82 -31.01
N ALA A 310 -10.42 9.86 -30.17
CA ALA A 310 -10.85 11.23 -30.49
C ALA A 310 -9.75 12.07 -31.17
N ALA A 311 -8.48 11.68 -31.03
CA ALA A 311 -7.34 12.40 -31.57
C ALA A 311 -7.38 12.50 -33.10
N SER A 312 -7.02 13.68 -33.61
CA SER A 312 -6.99 13.98 -35.04
C SER A 312 -5.89 13.20 -35.76
N PRO A 313 -6.01 12.92 -37.08
CA PRO A 313 -4.93 12.30 -37.84
C PRO A 313 -3.62 13.10 -37.72
N GLY A 314 -2.51 12.42 -37.45
CA GLY A 314 -1.18 12.98 -37.24
C GLY A 314 -0.96 13.59 -35.85
N GLU A 315 -1.95 13.56 -34.97
CA GLU A 315 -1.82 14.16 -33.64
C GLU A 315 -0.82 13.38 -32.77
N VAL A 316 0.04 14.14 -32.08
CA VAL A 316 0.93 13.64 -31.04
C VAL A 316 0.64 14.40 -29.76
N TYR A 317 0.22 13.70 -28.71
CA TYR A 317 -0.18 14.34 -27.46
C TYR A 317 0.57 13.76 -26.27
N GLN A 318 0.81 14.61 -25.27
CA GLN A 318 1.46 14.21 -24.03
C GLN A 318 0.51 13.44 -23.11
N VAL A 319 1.03 12.40 -22.46
CA VAL A 319 0.37 11.72 -21.34
C VAL A 319 0.48 12.60 -20.10
N THR A 320 -0.65 13.03 -19.56
CA THR A 320 -0.72 13.94 -18.39
C THR A 320 -0.92 13.21 -17.06
N GLY A 321 -1.49 12.01 -17.09
CA GLY A 321 -1.67 11.15 -15.91
C GLY A 321 -0.81 9.91 -16.00
N TYR A 322 0.36 9.91 -15.35
CA TYR A 322 1.18 8.71 -15.22
C TYR A 322 0.65 7.86 -14.06
N GLN A 323 0.43 6.58 -14.30
CA GLN A 323 0.04 5.62 -13.28
C GLN A 323 1.18 4.64 -13.04
N SER A 324 1.39 4.19 -11.80
CA SER A 324 2.53 3.29 -11.54
C SER A 324 2.44 1.93 -12.25
N ALA A 325 1.26 1.48 -12.70
CA ALA A 325 1.11 0.28 -13.52
C ALA A 325 1.18 0.56 -15.05
N TYR A 326 1.63 1.74 -15.46
CA TYR A 326 1.74 2.15 -16.87
C TYR A 326 2.85 1.36 -17.55
N GLU A 327 2.50 0.61 -18.59
CA GLU A 327 3.41 -0.34 -19.25
C GLU A 327 3.36 -0.27 -20.80
N PRO A 328 3.46 0.92 -21.42
CA PRO A 328 3.44 1.08 -22.89
C PRO A 328 4.67 0.49 -23.62
N TYR A 329 4.53 0.38 -24.95
CA TYR A 329 5.67 0.22 -25.86
C TYR A 329 6.16 1.58 -26.32
N VAL A 330 7.45 1.83 -26.11
CA VAL A 330 8.03 3.17 -26.26
C VAL A 330 9.24 3.20 -27.17
N ILE A 331 9.34 4.32 -27.90
CA ILE A 331 10.48 4.71 -28.71
C ILE A 331 11.17 5.87 -28.02
N PHE A 332 12.46 5.73 -27.72
CA PHE A 332 13.21 6.71 -26.94
C PHE A 332 14.69 6.65 -27.32
N LYS A 333 15.46 7.62 -26.81
CA LYS A 333 16.90 7.71 -27.07
C LYS A 333 17.65 6.57 -26.36
N ALA A 334 18.51 5.87 -27.08
CA ALA A 334 19.20 4.66 -26.61
C ALA A 334 20.13 4.90 -25.41
N ASP A 335 20.74 6.08 -25.32
CA ASP A 335 21.58 6.52 -24.19
C ASP A 335 20.78 7.23 -23.07
N GLY A 336 19.46 7.38 -23.24
CA GLY A 336 18.60 8.13 -22.31
C GLY A 336 18.42 7.41 -20.97
N PRO A 337 18.68 8.04 -19.82
CA PRO A 337 18.58 7.38 -18.52
C PRO A 337 17.12 7.02 -18.16
N PRO A 338 16.90 6.03 -17.28
CA PRO A 338 17.84 5.06 -16.74
C PRO A 338 17.82 3.71 -17.50
N TRP A 339 18.71 2.81 -17.11
CA TRP A 339 18.67 1.40 -17.54
C TRP A 339 17.60 0.66 -16.75
N CYS A 340 17.08 -0.45 -17.28
CA CYS A 340 16.06 -1.22 -16.57
C CYS A 340 16.69 -1.92 -15.35
N ASP A 341 16.06 -1.83 -14.18
CA ASP A 341 16.57 -2.41 -12.93
C ASP A 341 16.71 -3.95 -13.02
N GLU A 342 17.93 -4.45 -12.86
CA GLU A 342 18.31 -5.85 -13.05
C GLU A 342 17.92 -6.77 -11.89
N ARG A 343 17.41 -6.22 -10.77
CA ARG A 343 16.86 -7.00 -9.65
C ARG A 343 15.58 -7.75 -10.03
N PHE A 344 14.86 -7.27 -11.06
CA PHE A 344 13.63 -7.90 -11.51
C PHE A 344 13.92 -9.15 -12.37
N VAL A 345 13.58 -10.32 -11.82
CA VAL A 345 13.67 -11.63 -12.49
C VAL A 345 12.28 -12.26 -12.58
N GLY A 346 11.96 -12.92 -13.69
CA GLY A 346 10.66 -13.57 -13.89
C GLY A 346 9.52 -12.62 -14.25
N TYR A 347 8.29 -13.10 -14.18
CA TYR A 347 7.11 -12.38 -14.65
C TYR A 347 6.59 -11.32 -13.68
N GLY A 348 6.14 -10.18 -14.24
CA GLY A 348 5.41 -9.11 -13.55
C GLY A 348 6.30 -7.96 -13.07
N GLY A 349 5.83 -6.72 -13.24
CA GLY A 349 6.46 -5.50 -12.71
C GLY A 349 7.78 -5.06 -13.35
N ASN A 350 8.46 -5.94 -14.11
CA ASN A 350 9.81 -5.69 -14.64
C ASN A 350 9.90 -4.51 -15.64
N LYS A 351 9.01 -4.46 -16.65
CA LYS A 351 8.97 -3.37 -17.64
C LYS A 351 8.36 -2.10 -17.04
N ALA A 352 7.31 -2.24 -16.23
CA ALA A 352 6.72 -1.14 -15.46
C ALA A 352 7.76 -0.41 -14.60
N ALA A 353 8.68 -1.13 -13.95
CA ALA A 353 9.79 -0.53 -13.18
C ALA A 353 10.71 0.31 -14.06
N CYS A 354 11.11 -0.20 -15.22
CA CYS A 354 11.94 0.54 -16.17
C CYS A 354 11.27 1.83 -16.64
N LEU A 355 9.97 1.77 -16.94
CA LEU A 355 9.18 2.91 -17.40
C LEU A 355 8.88 3.91 -16.27
N TYR A 356 8.71 3.43 -15.03
CA TYR A 356 8.51 4.29 -13.87
C TYR A 356 9.76 5.09 -13.54
N GLU A 357 10.94 4.47 -13.54
CA GLU A 357 12.19 5.22 -13.32
C GLU A 357 12.47 6.18 -14.49
N MET A 358 12.15 5.79 -15.72
CA MET A 358 12.17 6.69 -16.89
C MET A 358 11.28 7.92 -16.64
N TYR A 359 10.06 7.75 -16.17
CA TYR A 359 9.17 8.86 -15.80
C TYR A 359 9.79 9.77 -14.73
N LEU A 360 10.29 9.19 -13.64
CA LEU A 360 10.93 9.93 -12.54
C LEU A 360 12.19 10.71 -12.99
N SER A 361 12.90 10.20 -14.00
CA SER A 361 14.05 10.86 -14.61
C SER A 361 13.71 12.11 -15.45
N GLY A 362 12.44 12.51 -15.49
CA GLY A 362 11.98 13.71 -16.18
C GLY A 362 11.57 13.49 -17.63
N ILE A 363 11.52 12.23 -18.08
CA ILE A 363 11.04 11.88 -19.43
C ILE A 363 9.52 11.99 -19.49
N SER A 364 9.03 12.65 -20.55
CA SER A 364 7.62 12.78 -20.86
C SER A 364 7.19 11.78 -21.93
N PHE A 365 6.01 11.18 -21.75
CA PHE A 365 5.45 10.21 -22.68
C PHE A 365 4.51 10.91 -23.67
N TYR A 366 4.64 10.59 -24.96
CA TYR A 366 3.86 11.19 -26.04
C TYR A 366 3.26 10.11 -26.93
N VAL A 367 1.93 10.08 -27.03
CA VAL A 367 1.22 9.07 -27.81
C VAL A 367 1.21 9.46 -29.28
N LEU A 368 1.59 8.54 -30.16
CA LEU A 368 1.40 8.69 -31.60
C LEU A 368 0.01 8.18 -32.00
N ALA A 369 -0.93 9.09 -32.24
CA ALA A 369 -2.35 8.75 -32.32
C ALA A 369 -2.75 7.90 -33.54
N ASP A 370 -1.90 7.79 -34.56
CA ASP A 370 -2.16 7.00 -35.78
C ASP A 370 -1.55 5.59 -35.73
N HIS A 371 -0.72 5.31 -34.73
CA HIS A 371 0.06 4.10 -34.66
C HIS A 371 -0.42 3.22 -33.52
N PHE A 372 -0.39 1.91 -33.74
CA PHE A 372 -0.79 0.91 -32.76
C PHE A 372 -0.16 -0.45 -33.05
N LEU A 373 -0.18 -1.30 -32.03
CA LEU A 373 0.28 -2.69 -32.06
C LEU A 373 -0.85 -3.61 -31.60
N ILE A 374 -0.83 -4.86 -32.06
CA ILE A 374 -1.76 -5.89 -31.58
C ILE A 374 -0.96 -7.07 -31.04
N HIS A 375 -1.31 -7.52 -29.84
CA HIS A 375 -0.77 -8.74 -29.26
C HIS A 375 -1.30 -9.97 -30.01
N GLN A 376 -0.39 -10.84 -30.44
CA GLN A 376 -0.74 -12.11 -31.05
C GLN A 376 -0.92 -13.19 -29.98
N ASN A 377 -2.14 -13.70 -29.87
CA ASN A 377 -2.53 -14.69 -28.88
C ASN A 377 -1.72 -15.98 -29.03
N HIS A 378 -1.30 -16.54 -27.90
CA HIS A 378 -0.63 -17.83 -27.84
C HIS A 378 -0.72 -18.44 -26.43
N ALA A 379 -0.57 -19.76 -26.34
CA ALA A 379 -0.66 -20.48 -25.07
C ALA A 379 0.50 -20.13 -24.13
N TYR A 380 0.17 -19.82 -22.86
CA TYR A 380 1.12 -19.63 -21.77
C TYR A 380 0.94 -20.70 -20.70
N GLU A 381 2.04 -21.15 -20.09
CA GLU A 381 1.98 -21.97 -18.87
C GLU A 381 1.67 -21.08 -17.64
N GLU A 382 0.44 -21.14 -17.12
CA GLU A 382 -0.04 -20.22 -16.07
C GLU A 382 0.49 -20.52 -14.65
N ALA A 383 0.87 -21.76 -14.35
CA ALA A 383 1.18 -22.18 -12.98
C ALA A 383 2.44 -21.50 -12.39
N ILE A 384 3.50 -21.33 -13.19
CA ILE A 384 4.77 -20.71 -12.77
C ILE A 384 4.61 -19.19 -12.57
N ARG A 385 3.75 -18.55 -13.38
CA ARG A 385 3.52 -17.10 -13.37
C ARG A 385 2.97 -16.58 -12.04
N LYS A 386 2.19 -17.38 -11.30
CA LYS A 386 1.49 -16.94 -10.09
C LYS A 386 2.44 -16.62 -8.94
N ASN A 387 3.48 -17.42 -8.75
CA ASN A 387 4.43 -17.25 -7.65
C ASN A 387 5.42 -16.11 -7.93
N GLU A 388 5.98 -16.04 -9.13
CA GLU A 388 6.90 -14.97 -9.53
C GLU A 388 6.23 -13.58 -9.45
N ARG A 389 4.97 -13.46 -9.91
CA ARG A 389 4.20 -12.21 -9.82
C ARG A 389 3.98 -11.74 -8.38
N LYS A 390 3.86 -12.66 -7.42
CA LYS A 390 3.70 -12.30 -6.01
C LYS A 390 4.97 -11.67 -5.46
N SER A 391 6.13 -12.27 -5.74
CA SER A 391 7.43 -11.74 -5.33
C SER A 391 7.72 -10.38 -5.99
N ASN A 392 7.53 -10.29 -7.32
CA ASN A 392 7.78 -9.06 -8.06
C ASN A 392 6.81 -7.94 -7.72
N ARG A 393 5.58 -8.24 -7.28
CA ARG A 393 4.67 -7.19 -6.77
C ARG A 393 5.22 -6.50 -5.54
N LYS A 394 5.80 -7.26 -4.61
CA LYS A 394 6.45 -6.68 -3.42
C LYS A 394 7.68 -5.87 -3.82
N LEU A 395 8.58 -6.47 -4.60
CA LEU A 395 9.78 -5.77 -5.10
C LEU A 395 9.41 -4.48 -5.83
N TYR A 396 8.35 -4.48 -6.63
CA TYR A 396 7.89 -3.28 -7.34
C TYR A 396 7.36 -2.19 -6.40
N SER A 397 6.65 -2.57 -5.34
CA SER A 397 6.20 -1.62 -4.32
C SER A 397 7.38 -0.91 -3.66
N ASP A 398 8.36 -1.70 -3.21
CA ASP A 398 9.56 -1.19 -2.54
C ASP A 398 10.40 -0.34 -3.52
N PHE A 399 10.55 -0.79 -4.77
CA PHE A 399 11.24 -0.08 -5.85
C PHE A 399 10.65 1.31 -6.08
N LYS A 400 9.32 1.45 -6.11
CA LYS A 400 8.68 2.74 -6.38
C LYS A 400 9.06 3.78 -5.34
N GLU A 401 9.01 3.40 -4.08
CA GLU A 401 9.34 4.27 -2.95
C GLU A 401 10.83 4.64 -2.94
N GLU A 402 11.70 3.63 -3.00
CA GLU A 402 13.16 3.80 -3.05
C GLU A 402 13.55 4.76 -4.19
N THR A 403 13.01 4.51 -5.37
CA THR A 403 13.37 5.23 -6.58
C THR A 403 12.81 6.65 -6.60
N CYS A 404 11.56 6.84 -6.15
CA CYS A 404 10.97 8.17 -6.01
C CYS A 404 11.82 9.04 -5.07
N LEU A 405 12.19 8.50 -3.89
CA LEU A 405 13.06 9.19 -2.94
C LEU A 405 14.46 9.48 -3.52
N LYS A 406 15.07 8.52 -4.20
CA LYS A 406 16.37 8.68 -4.90
C LYS A 406 16.33 9.87 -5.85
N TYR A 407 15.32 9.98 -6.72
CA TYR A 407 15.20 11.10 -7.66
C TYR A 407 14.81 12.42 -6.99
N LEU A 408 13.98 12.38 -5.94
CA LEU A 408 13.60 13.56 -5.17
C LEU A 408 14.85 14.19 -4.54
N VAL A 409 15.68 13.38 -3.87
CA VAL A 409 16.94 13.83 -3.25
C VAL A 409 17.91 14.30 -4.33
N ALA A 410 18.12 13.52 -5.39
CA ALA A 410 19.04 13.91 -6.46
C ALA A 410 18.65 15.26 -7.09
N TYR A 411 17.36 15.49 -7.40
CA TYR A 411 16.93 16.77 -7.93
C TYR A 411 16.94 17.91 -6.93
N HIS A 412 16.70 17.64 -5.65
CA HIS A 412 16.86 18.64 -4.61
C HIS A 412 18.32 19.10 -4.51
N GLU A 413 19.26 18.15 -4.40
CA GLU A 413 20.70 18.44 -4.28
C GLU A 413 21.28 19.15 -5.51
N ASN A 414 20.76 18.84 -6.69
CA ASN A 414 21.17 19.48 -7.95
C ASN A 414 20.37 20.76 -8.29
N GLY A 415 19.45 21.21 -7.43
CA GLY A 415 18.63 22.41 -7.68
C GLY A 415 17.62 22.27 -8.83
N LEU A 416 17.29 21.04 -9.24
CA LEU A 416 16.39 20.71 -10.34
C LEU A 416 14.94 20.46 -9.88
N LEU A 417 14.69 20.32 -8.58
CA LEU A 417 13.39 19.88 -8.06
C LEU A 417 12.24 20.79 -8.51
N ASN A 418 12.42 22.13 -8.48
CA ASN A 418 11.40 23.10 -8.87
C ASN A 418 11.44 23.48 -10.37
N THR A 419 12.00 22.60 -11.21
CA THR A 419 12.07 22.77 -12.66
C THR A 419 11.23 21.72 -13.37
N THR A 420 11.18 21.75 -14.72
CA THR A 420 10.50 20.72 -15.50
C THR A 420 11.10 19.31 -15.33
N TRP A 421 12.35 19.20 -14.88
CA TRP A 421 12.98 17.91 -14.53
C TRP A 421 12.35 17.28 -13.28
N GLY A 422 12.11 18.09 -12.24
CA GLY A 422 11.55 17.62 -10.97
C GLY A 422 10.03 17.44 -10.97
N TYR A 423 9.32 17.91 -11.99
CA TYR A 423 7.86 17.84 -12.06
C TYR A 423 7.33 16.41 -11.87
N ASN A 424 7.86 15.44 -12.63
CA ASN A 424 7.37 14.05 -12.59
C ASN A 424 7.59 13.39 -11.21
N VAL A 425 8.74 13.61 -10.57
CA VAL A 425 8.99 13.06 -9.22
C VAL A 425 8.12 13.72 -8.16
N GLN A 426 7.82 15.02 -8.30
CA GLN A 426 6.87 15.70 -7.40
C GLN A 426 5.46 15.12 -7.53
N GLN A 427 4.99 14.86 -8.76
CA GLN A 427 3.69 14.22 -8.99
C GLN A 427 3.66 12.79 -8.43
N ALA A 428 4.73 12.02 -8.64
CA ALA A 428 4.85 10.68 -8.09
C ALA A 428 4.88 10.67 -6.55
N TYR A 429 5.63 11.59 -5.94
CA TYR A 429 5.70 11.75 -4.49
C TYR A 429 4.36 12.16 -3.90
N ALA A 430 3.66 13.11 -4.52
CA ALA A 430 2.32 13.52 -4.11
C ALA A 430 1.32 12.35 -4.19
N ALA A 431 1.39 11.54 -5.25
CA ALA A 431 0.56 10.35 -5.40
C ALA A 431 0.89 9.23 -4.38
N MET A 432 2.04 9.30 -3.72
CA MET A 432 2.44 8.39 -2.65
C MET A 432 2.04 8.88 -1.25
N ALA A 433 1.51 10.11 -1.12
CA ALA A 433 1.08 10.63 0.16
C ALA A 433 0.06 9.67 0.81
N PRO A 434 0.21 9.33 2.10
CA PRO A 434 -0.72 8.44 2.77
C PRO A 434 -2.11 9.06 2.76
N LYS A 435 -3.11 8.26 2.36
CA LYS A 435 -4.50 8.72 2.29
C LYS A 435 -5.17 8.55 3.64
N VAL A 436 -5.77 9.62 4.16
CA VAL A 436 -6.51 9.63 5.42
C VAL A 436 -7.98 9.90 5.14
N LEU A 437 -8.85 8.99 5.58
CA LEU A 437 -10.30 9.16 5.48
C LEU A 437 -10.86 9.78 6.76
N LEU A 438 -11.54 10.92 6.65
CA LEU A 438 -12.28 11.52 7.76
C LEU A 438 -13.78 11.32 7.55
N SER A 439 -14.46 10.69 8.52
CA SER A 439 -15.92 10.51 8.42
C SER A 439 -16.68 11.84 8.42
N GLU A 440 -16.36 12.72 9.37
CA GLU A 440 -16.88 14.09 9.48
C GLU A 440 -16.05 14.86 10.49
N ILE A 441 -15.69 16.10 10.16
CA ILE A 441 -15.10 17.08 11.08
C ILE A 441 -16.08 18.23 11.21
N LYS A 442 -16.36 18.65 12.44
CA LYS A 442 -17.32 19.72 12.73
C LYS A 442 -16.68 20.92 13.40
N TRP A 443 -15.61 20.72 14.18
CA TRP A 443 -15.05 21.74 15.06
C TRP A 443 -13.55 21.99 14.85
N ALA A 444 -12.82 21.04 14.26
CA ALA A 444 -11.36 21.07 14.10
C ALA A 444 -10.89 21.29 12.65
N HIS A 445 -11.61 22.11 11.87
CA HIS A 445 -11.32 22.30 10.44
C HIS A 445 -9.95 22.94 10.16
N GLU A 446 -9.49 23.84 11.03
CA GLU A 446 -8.18 24.48 10.91
C GLU A 446 -7.07 23.48 11.26
N GLU A 447 -7.26 22.71 12.34
CA GLU A 447 -6.30 21.71 12.80
C GLU A 447 -6.14 20.56 11.81
N VAL A 448 -7.18 20.19 11.04
CA VAL A 448 -7.03 19.23 9.95
C VAL A 448 -5.98 19.70 8.94
N LYS A 449 -5.98 20.98 8.57
CA LYS A 449 -4.98 21.52 7.64
C LYS A 449 -3.60 21.51 8.30
N ASP A 450 -3.50 22.06 9.51
CA ASP A 450 -2.22 22.18 10.21
C ASP A 450 -1.58 20.81 10.53
N LEU A 451 -2.39 19.78 10.80
CA LEU A 451 -1.91 18.44 11.15
C LEU A 451 -1.53 17.59 9.94
N PHE A 452 -2.09 17.86 8.75
CA PHE A 452 -1.89 17.00 7.58
C PHE A 452 -1.24 17.67 6.37
N ASP A 453 -1.04 18.99 6.40
CA ASP A 453 -0.33 19.71 5.33
C ASP A 453 1.07 19.12 5.11
N GLY A 454 1.35 18.72 3.87
CA GLY A 454 2.58 18.02 3.48
C GLY A 454 2.77 16.60 4.06
N ILE A 455 1.83 16.09 4.85
CA ILE A 455 1.92 14.76 5.51
C ILE A 455 0.99 13.74 4.85
N ALA A 456 -0.24 14.13 4.52
CA ALA A 456 -1.26 13.19 4.04
C ALA A 456 -2.24 13.82 3.04
N ASP A 457 -2.76 12.99 2.15
CA ASP A 457 -3.92 13.33 1.34
C ASP A 457 -5.20 13.04 2.15
N VAL A 458 -5.93 14.11 2.50
CA VAL A 458 -7.11 14.02 3.37
C VAL A 458 -8.37 13.98 2.53
N THR A 459 -9.11 12.88 2.62
CA THR A 459 -10.40 12.71 1.95
C THR A 459 -11.54 12.68 2.97
N ILE A 460 -12.62 13.41 2.70
CA ILE A 460 -13.84 13.36 3.51
C ILE A 460 -14.77 12.27 2.96
N LEU A 461 -15.38 11.50 3.88
CA LEU A 461 -16.38 10.50 3.56
C LEU A 461 -17.57 11.13 2.82
N ASP A 462 -17.93 10.51 1.70
CA ASP A 462 -19.20 10.80 1.01
C ASP A 462 -20.37 10.26 1.84
N LYS A 463 -21.11 11.17 2.46
CA LYS A 463 -22.24 10.85 3.34
C LYS A 463 -23.47 10.33 2.59
N SER A 464 -23.48 10.37 1.27
CA SER A 464 -24.57 9.79 0.45
C SER A 464 -24.46 8.27 0.31
N LEU A 465 -23.30 7.69 0.65
CA LEU A 465 -23.07 6.25 0.55
C LEU A 465 -23.83 5.47 1.63
N ASP A 466 -24.36 4.30 1.27
CA ASP A 466 -24.76 3.27 2.22
C ASP A 466 -23.60 2.32 2.55
N LYS A 467 -23.81 1.37 3.48
CA LYS A 467 -22.78 0.39 3.90
C LYS A 467 -22.23 -0.40 2.70
N SER A 468 -23.12 -0.83 1.80
CA SER A 468 -22.75 -1.66 0.64
C SER A 468 -21.90 -0.88 -0.38
N SER A 469 -22.30 0.34 -0.70
CA SER A 469 -21.57 1.23 -1.60
C SER A 469 -20.23 1.64 -1.00
N PHE A 470 -20.18 1.90 0.31
CA PHE A 470 -18.93 2.17 1.00
C PHE A 470 -17.95 0.97 0.94
N ILE A 471 -18.44 -0.25 1.16
CA ILE A 471 -17.64 -1.48 1.01
C ILE A 471 -17.08 -1.61 -0.42
N LYS A 472 -17.87 -1.26 -1.44
CA LYS A 472 -17.39 -1.23 -2.82
C LYS A 472 -16.26 -0.22 -3.03
N GLU A 473 -16.38 0.98 -2.45
CA GLU A 473 -15.35 2.01 -2.53
C GLU A 473 -14.06 1.69 -1.73
N LEU A 474 -14.12 0.75 -0.77
CA LEU A 474 -12.94 0.21 -0.06
C LEU A 474 -12.16 -0.83 -0.88
N SER A 475 -12.72 -1.32 -1.98
CA SER A 475 -12.07 -2.33 -2.84
C SER A 475 -10.89 -1.71 -3.63
N PRO A 476 -9.93 -2.51 -4.11
CA PRO A 476 -8.83 -2.00 -4.95
C PRO A 476 -9.35 -1.19 -6.14
N GLY A 477 -8.84 0.04 -6.31
CA GLY A 477 -9.29 0.99 -7.34
C GLY A 477 -10.52 1.82 -6.96
N GLY A 478 -11.20 1.50 -5.85
CA GLY A 478 -12.24 2.35 -5.26
C GLY A 478 -11.65 3.59 -4.58
N LYS A 479 -12.50 4.61 -4.34
CA LYS A 479 -12.10 5.91 -3.78
C LYS A 479 -11.34 5.79 -2.45
N TYR A 480 -11.66 4.78 -1.64
CA TYR A 480 -11.07 4.54 -0.33
C TYR A 480 -10.18 3.28 -0.29
N GLY A 481 -9.84 2.70 -1.44
CA GLY A 481 -9.11 1.43 -1.53
C GLY A 481 -7.64 1.47 -1.11
N GLU A 482 -7.08 2.67 -0.91
CA GLU A 482 -5.67 2.89 -0.56
C GLU A 482 -5.49 3.72 0.72
N ILE A 483 -6.54 3.84 1.54
CA ILE A 483 -6.45 4.59 2.80
C ILE A 483 -5.48 3.90 3.77
N VAL A 484 -4.74 4.71 4.52
CA VAL A 484 -3.78 4.28 5.56
C VAL A 484 -4.35 4.50 6.96
N ALA A 485 -5.21 5.50 7.13
CA ALA A 485 -5.86 5.78 8.40
C ALA A 485 -7.31 6.26 8.25
N ILE A 486 -8.12 6.01 9.27
CA ILE A 486 -9.50 6.50 9.39
C ILE A 486 -9.64 7.33 10.67
N PHE A 487 -10.15 8.55 10.52
CA PHE A 487 -10.79 9.29 11.60
C PHE A 487 -12.27 8.93 11.62
N ARG A 488 -12.75 8.44 12.77
CA ARG A 488 -14.13 8.01 12.98
C ARG A 488 -14.81 8.88 14.04
N SER A 489 -15.87 9.56 13.63
CA SER A 489 -16.87 10.21 14.48
C SER A 489 -18.19 9.42 14.52
N HIS A 490 -19.19 9.88 15.27
CA HIS A 490 -20.48 9.20 15.49
C HIS A 490 -21.51 9.39 14.35
N VAL A 491 -21.10 9.31 13.09
CA VAL A 491 -22.02 9.36 11.93
C VAL A 491 -22.78 8.03 11.79
N VAL A 492 -24.08 8.06 11.44
CA VAL A 492 -25.05 6.96 11.64
C VAL A 492 -24.60 5.57 11.15
N PHE A 493 -24.26 5.37 9.87
CA PHE A 493 -23.82 4.05 9.38
C PHE A 493 -22.34 3.76 9.65
N PHE A 494 -21.53 4.80 9.90
CA PHE A 494 -20.13 4.71 10.34
C PHE A 494 -20.01 4.45 11.86
N ARG A 495 -21.15 4.40 12.56
CA ARG A 495 -21.20 4.21 14.01
C ARG A 495 -20.81 2.80 14.41
N GLN A 496 -20.91 1.78 13.56
CA GLN A 496 -20.54 0.42 13.94
C GLN A 496 -19.44 -0.11 13.04
N PHE A 497 -18.29 -0.40 13.65
CA PHE A 497 -17.18 -1.12 12.99
C PHE A 497 -17.24 -2.55 13.50
N ASP A 498 -18.19 -3.30 12.95
CA ASP A 498 -18.33 -4.74 13.18
C ASP A 498 -17.33 -5.55 12.35
N LYS A 499 -17.22 -6.84 12.66
CA LYS A 499 -16.35 -7.75 11.91
C LYS A 499 -16.66 -7.75 10.41
N GLU A 500 -17.94 -7.70 10.02
CA GLU A 500 -18.36 -7.68 8.61
C GLU A 500 -17.73 -6.50 7.86
N LEU A 501 -17.84 -5.28 8.39
CA LEU A 501 -17.23 -4.10 7.75
C LEU A 501 -15.70 -4.18 7.78
N ILE A 502 -15.12 -4.58 8.91
CA ILE A 502 -13.66 -4.66 9.09
C ILE A 502 -13.04 -5.67 8.10
N ASP A 503 -13.72 -6.76 7.78
CA ASP A 503 -13.27 -7.76 6.80
C ASP A 503 -13.05 -7.15 5.40
N HIS A 504 -13.73 -6.05 5.06
CA HIS A 504 -13.57 -5.32 3.80
C HIS A 504 -12.51 -4.21 3.83
N PHE A 505 -11.91 -3.88 4.98
CA PHE A 505 -10.87 -2.87 5.03
C PHE A 505 -9.64 -3.22 4.18
N PRO A 506 -9.10 -2.25 3.42
CA PRO A 506 -7.97 -2.47 2.54
C PRO A 506 -6.72 -2.83 3.34
N PRO A 507 -5.79 -3.62 2.76
CA PRO A 507 -4.57 -4.05 3.44
C PRO A 507 -3.62 -2.89 3.80
N THR A 508 -3.82 -1.72 3.18
CA THR A 508 -3.09 -0.47 3.44
C THR A 508 -3.54 0.21 4.73
N LEU A 509 -4.77 -0.04 5.22
CA LEU A 509 -5.26 0.57 6.44
C LEU A 509 -4.49 0.03 7.65
N LYS A 510 -4.01 0.93 8.50
CA LYS A 510 -3.20 0.61 9.69
C LYS A 510 -3.68 1.28 10.97
N TRP A 511 -4.45 2.36 10.86
CA TRP A 511 -4.89 3.12 12.03
C TRP A 511 -6.35 3.54 11.96
N VAL A 512 -7.09 3.33 13.05
CA VAL A 512 -8.43 3.88 13.25
C VAL A 512 -8.39 4.74 14.52
N ALA A 513 -8.69 6.03 14.40
CA ALA A 513 -8.83 6.93 15.54
C ALA A 513 -10.29 7.31 15.75
N THR A 514 -10.84 6.99 16.92
CA THR A 514 -12.23 7.34 17.26
C THR A 514 -12.28 8.62 18.07
N SER A 515 -13.13 9.56 17.66
CA SER A 515 -13.47 10.76 18.43
C SER A 515 -14.48 10.43 19.53
N SER A 516 -14.09 9.54 20.44
CA SER A 516 -14.89 9.08 21.58
C SER A 516 -13.99 8.50 22.67
N ALA A 517 -14.45 8.47 23.93
CA ALA A 517 -13.75 7.76 25.00
C ALA A 517 -14.09 6.27 25.02
N GLY A 518 -15.38 5.94 24.96
CA GLY A 518 -15.84 4.55 24.77
C GLY A 518 -15.83 4.15 23.30
N TYR A 519 -15.51 2.89 23.05
CA TYR A 519 -15.31 2.30 21.71
C TYR A 519 -16.00 0.93 21.60
N ASP A 520 -17.04 0.70 22.40
CA ASP A 520 -17.87 -0.52 22.44
C ASP A 520 -18.55 -0.85 21.09
N SER A 521 -18.68 0.14 20.21
CA SER A 521 -19.20 -0.02 18.85
C SER A 521 -18.15 -0.51 17.82
N VAL A 522 -16.94 -0.84 18.27
CA VAL A 522 -15.82 -1.27 17.43
C VAL A 522 -15.37 -2.67 17.87
N ASP A 523 -15.32 -3.61 16.94
CA ASP A 523 -14.75 -4.93 17.18
C ASP A 523 -13.21 -4.82 17.18
N VAL A 524 -12.66 -4.62 18.38
CA VAL A 524 -11.22 -4.40 18.61
C VAL A 524 -10.41 -5.64 18.21
N GLU A 525 -10.93 -6.84 18.44
CA GLU A 525 -10.25 -8.09 18.10
C GLU A 525 -10.21 -8.30 16.58
N ALA A 526 -11.28 -7.95 15.86
CA ALA A 526 -11.28 -7.98 14.40
C ALA A 526 -10.27 -7.01 13.78
N LEU A 527 -10.14 -5.79 14.33
CA LEU A 527 -9.09 -4.84 13.91
C LEU A 527 -7.69 -5.40 14.19
N LYS A 528 -7.48 -5.95 15.39
CA LYS A 528 -6.20 -6.52 15.83
C LYS A 528 -5.78 -7.68 14.93
N ALA A 529 -6.71 -8.56 14.56
CA ALA A 529 -6.46 -9.66 13.64
C ALA A 529 -5.99 -9.22 12.24
N LYS A 530 -6.32 -7.98 11.84
CA LYS A 530 -5.82 -7.36 10.59
C LYS A 530 -4.56 -6.51 10.75
N GLY A 531 -4.03 -6.39 11.97
CA GLY A 531 -2.90 -5.50 12.26
C GLY A 531 -3.27 -4.02 12.12
N ILE A 532 -4.52 -3.66 12.44
CA ILE A 532 -5.03 -2.29 12.44
C ILE A 532 -5.11 -1.82 13.89
N TYR A 533 -4.42 -0.73 14.22
CA TYR A 533 -4.45 -0.13 15.54
C TYR A 533 -5.71 0.70 15.76
N LEU A 534 -6.17 0.74 17.01
CA LEU A 534 -7.31 1.55 17.45
C LEU A 534 -6.88 2.53 18.55
N SER A 535 -7.20 3.80 18.38
CA SER A 535 -7.05 4.84 19.41
C SER A 535 -8.36 5.52 19.74
N ASN A 536 -8.50 5.95 20.99
CA ASN A 536 -9.65 6.72 21.48
C ASN A 536 -9.20 8.11 21.98
N THR A 537 -10.07 8.83 22.69
CA THR A 537 -9.80 10.21 23.16
C THR A 537 -9.89 10.35 24.70
N PRO A 538 -9.02 9.65 25.46
CA PRO A 538 -9.00 9.76 26.91
C PRO A 538 -8.66 11.19 27.32
N ALA A 539 -9.07 11.61 28.53
CA ALA A 539 -8.89 12.95 29.08
C ALA A 539 -9.58 14.12 28.33
N ALA A 540 -9.91 13.97 27.03
CA ALA A 540 -10.65 14.99 26.30
C ALA A 540 -12.08 15.15 26.84
N VAL A 541 -12.68 14.07 27.34
CA VAL A 541 -14.08 13.98 27.80
C VAL A 541 -14.28 14.26 29.28
N ASP A 542 -13.20 14.23 30.08
CA ASP A 542 -13.27 14.08 31.54
C ASP A 542 -14.09 15.18 32.20
N ASP A 543 -13.83 16.45 31.85
CA ASP A 543 -14.44 17.60 32.50
C ASP A 543 -15.93 17.77 32.16
N ALA A 544 -16.30 17.61 30.89
CA ALA A 544 -17.70 17.74 30.48
C ALA A 544 -18.56 16.60 31.04
N THR A 545 -18.07 15.36 30.98
CA THR A 545 -18.81 14.20 31.50
C THR A 545 -18.92 14.25 33.03
N ALA A 546 -17.87 14.69 33.72
CA ALA A 546 -17.92 14.89 35.17
C ALA A 546 -18.88 16.01 35.59
N THR A 547 -18.96 17.08 34.80
CA THR A 547 -19.93 18.17 35.01
C THR A 547 -21.36 17.68 34.84
N THR A 548 -21.64 16.87 33.81
CA THR A 548 -22.94 16.24 33.61
C THR A 548 -23.30 15.28 34.76
N ALA A 549 -22.34 14.49 35.24
CA ALA A 549 -22.54 13.62 36.39
C ALA A 549 -22.87 14.43 37.66
N LEU A 550 -22.16 15.54 37.92
CA LEU A 550 -22.47 16.45 39.03
C LEU A 550 -23.90 17.01 38.93
N TYR A 551 -24.31 17.46 37.75
CA TYR A 551 -25.70 17.90 37.51
C TYR A 551 -26.70 16.79 37.86
N LEU A 552 -26.46 15.56 37.40
CA LEU A 552 -27.33 14.42 37.67
C LEU A 552 -27.39 14.07 39.16
N ILE A 553 -26.25 14.10 39.87
CA ILE A 553 -26.18 13.91 41.33
C ILE A 553 -27.04 14.97 42.04
N ILE A 554 -26.82 16.25 41.72
CA ILE A 554 -27.56 17.37 42.33
C ILE A 554 -29.05 17.25 42.03
N SER A 555 -29.42 17.05 40.76
CA SER A 555 -30.80 17.01 40.32
C SER A 555 -31.55 15.82 40.90
N ALA A 556 -30.94 14.63 40.97
CA ALA A 556 -31.54 13.45 41.59
C ALA A 556 -31.72 13.62 43.10
N MET A 557 -30.72 14.19 43.80
CA MET A 557 -30.82 14.43 45.26
C MET A 557 -31.82 15.53 45.61
N ARG A 558 -31.93 16.58 44.80
CA ARG A 558 -32.76 17.76 45.07
C ARG A 558 -34.09 17.76 44.32
N GLN A 559 -34.32 16.76 43.48
CA GLN A 559 -35.53 16.60 42.67
C GLN A 559 -35.76 17.80 41.73
N TYR A 560 -34.69 18.39 41.20
CA TYR A 560 -34.78 19.58 40.35
C TYR A 560 -35.43 19.30 39.01
N SER A 561 -35.17 18.15 38.39
CA SER A 561 -35.85 17.73 37.16
C SER A 561 -37.38 17.71 37.33
N ASN A 562 -37.87 17.22 38.47
CA ASN A 562 -39.30 17.24 38.81
C ASN A 562 -39.83 18.66 39.03
N ALA A 563 -39.08 19.48 39.78
CA ALA A 563 -39.45 20.86 40.05
C ALA A 563 -39.54 21.69 38.76
N GLU A 564 -38.60 21.51 37.83
CA GLU A 564 -38.62 22.14 36.51
C GLU A 564 -39.84 21.72 35.69
N ARG A 565 -40.15 20.42 35.62
CA ARG A 565 -41.37 19.94 34.94
C ARG A 565 -42.63 20.54 35.56
N SER A 566 -42.72 20.55 36.88
CA SER A 566 -43.86 21.12 37.59
C SER A 566 -44.05 22.61 37.29
N LEU A 567 -42.96 23.38 37.25
CA LEU A 567 -43.01 24.79 36.87
C LEU A 567 -43.47 24.99 35.41
N ARG A 568 -42.96 24.17 34.48
CA ARG A 568 -43.33 24.23 33.05
C ARG A 568 -44.79 23.82 32.80
N ASP A 569 -45.33 22.95 33.65
CA ASP A 569 -46.76 22.61 33.72
C ASP A 569 -47.62 23.72 34.35
N LEU A 570 -47.06 24.91 34.60
CA LEU A 570 -47.71 26.03 35.29
C LEU A 570 -48.18 25.70 36.72
N LYS A 571 -47.54 24.71 37.36
CA LYS A 571 -47.68 24.40 38.79
C LYS A 571 -46.51 25.06 39.55
N TRP A 572 -46.50 24.92 40.88
CA TRP A 572 -45.45 25.48 41.74
C TRP A 572 -44.58 24.36 42.35
N LYS A 573 -44.47 24.30 43.69
CA LYS A 573 -43.73 23.24 44.38
C LYS A 573 -44.45 21.90 44.19
N PRO A 574 -43.78 20.84 43.69
CA PRO A 574 -44.35 19.50 43.66
C PRO A 574 -44.75 19.04 45.07
N ALA A 575 -45.94 18.45 45.21
CA ALA A 575 -46.39 17.92 46.49
C ALA A 575 -45.43 16.83 46.99
N GLY A 576 -45.08 16.87 48.29
CA GLY A 576 -44.19 15.87 48.89
C GLY A 576 -42.70 16.01 48.55
N ASN A 577 -42.28 17.00 47.75
CA ASN A 577 -40.87 17.11 47.31
C ASN A 577 -39.88 17.21 48.47
N ALA A 578 -40.25 17.90 49.55
CA ALA A 578 -39.41 18.04 50.75
C ALA A 578 -39.21 16.70 51.50
N ALA A 579 -40.10 15.72 51.34
CA ALA A 579 -39.99 14.42 51.99
C ALA A 579 -38.97 13.50 51.30
N VAL A 580 -38.69 13.74 50.02
CA VAL A 580 -37.77 12.91 49.21
C VAL A 580 -36.44 13.61 48.87
N SER A 581 -36.41 14.94 48.93
CA SER A 581 -35.19 15.73 48.67
C SER A 581 -34.16 15.61 49.79
N ARG A 582 -32.87 15.66 49.43
CA ARG A 582 -31.74 15.54 50.38
C ARG A 582 -30.64 16.53 50.05
N ASP A 583 -30.00 17.08 51.08
CA ASP A 583 -28.76 17.82 50.91
C ASP A 583 -27.60 16.88 50.56
N LEU A 584 -26.64 17.39 49.77
CA LEU A 584 -25.40 16.68 49.44
C LEU A 584 -24.48 16.59 50.67
N THR A 585 -24.49 17.61 51.53
CA THR A 585 -23.63 17.71 52.71
C THR A 585 -23.71 16.48 53.61
N GLY A 586 -22.55 15.90 53.92
CA GLY A 586 -22.41 14.74 54.79
C GLY A 586 -22.83 13.40 54.15
N LYS A 587 -23.22 13.39 52.87
CA LYS A 587 -23.55 12.16 52.15
C LYS A 587 -22.31 11.50 51.53
N THR A 588 -22.40 10.20 51.30
CA THR A 588 -21.32 9.38 50.74
C THR A 588 -21.57 9.14 49.25
N LEU A 589 -20.65 9.61 48.41
CA LEU A 589 -20.57 9.27 47.00
C LEU A 589 -19.64 8.06 46.82
N ALA A 590 -20.18 6.95 46.34
CA ALA A 590 -19.42 5.80 45.91
C ALA A 590 -19.17 5.87 44.41
N ILE A 591 -17.91 5.84 43.97
CA ILE A 591 -17.53 5.86 42.56
C ILE A 591 -17.08 4.47 42.14
N LEU A 592 -17.83 3.84 41.25
CA LEU A 592 -17.43 2.61 40.59
C LEU A 592 -16.61 2.99 39.35
N GLY A 593 -15.29 2.87 39.42
CA GLY A 593 -14.38 3.33 38.37
C GLY A 593 -13.77 4.71 38.64
N LEU A 594 -12.70 4.78 39.41
CA LEU A 594 -11.89 6.00 39.58
C LEU A 594 -10.85 6.14 38.47
N GLY A 595 -11.32 6.32 37.23
CA GLY A 595 -10.51 6.73 36.07
C GLY A 595 -10.44 8.25 35.92
N GLY A 596 -10.11 8.77 34.72
CA GLY A 596 -10.05 10.22 34.46
C GLY A 596 -11.35 10.96 34.81
N ILE A 597 -12.49 10.48 34.26
CA ILE A 597 -13.83 10.99 34.58
C ILE A 597 -14.14 10.83 36.09
N GLY A 598 -13.94 9.63 36.65
CA GLY A 598 -14.24 9.36 38.07
C GLY A 598 -13.44 10.24 39.03
N LEU A 599 -12.16 10.47 38.75
CA LEU A 599 -11.31 11.39 39.49
C LEU A 599 -11.81 12.82 39.39
N ARG A 600 -12.17 13.27 38.17
CA ARG A 600 -12.71 14.61 37.98
C ARG A 600 -14.05 14.81 38.70
N ILE A 601 -14.90 13.79 38.75
CA ILE A 601 -16.13 13.80 39.57
C ILE A 601 -15.77 13.96 41.05
N ALA A 602 -14.81 13.18 41.57
CA ALA A 602 -14.37 13.27 42.95
C ALA A 602 -13.86 14.66 43.33
N GLU A 603 -13.11 15.33 42.46
CA GLU A 603 -12.67 16.71 42.65
C GLU A 603 -13.85 17.70 42.72
N LEU A 604 -14.77 17.62 41.76
CA LEU A 604 -15.92 18.51 41.69
C LEU A 604 -16.86 18.32 42.89
N VAL A 605 -17.10 17.08 43.28
CA VAL A 605 -18.00 16.80 44.41
C VAL A 605 -17.37 17.11 45.75
N HIS A 606 -16.03 17.18 45.88
CA HIS A 606 -15.36 17.52 47.15
C HIS A 606 -15.64 18.97 47.60
N ALA A 607 -15.99 19.86 46.66
CA ALA A 607 -16.47 21.20 46.99
C ALA A 607 -17.84 21.18 47.71
N PHE A 608 -18.61 20.10 47.52
CA PHE A 608 -19.73 19.75 48.38
C PHE A 608 -19.15 18.85 49.48
N PRO A 609 -19.46 19.02 50.76
CA PRO A 609 -18.81 18.26 51.84
C PRO A 609 -19.35 16.81 51.91
N MET A 610 -19.20 16.07 50.81
CA MET A 610 -19.49 14.65 50.64
C MET A 610 -18.25 13.83 50.94
N ARG A 611 -18.45 12.66 51.54
CA ARG A 611 -17.40 11.63 51.64
C ARG A 611 -17.28 10.92 50.29
N VAL A 612 -16.08 10.79 49.76
CA VAL A 612 -15.83 10.09 48.49
C VAL A 612 -15.17 8.75 48.77
N ILE A 613 -15.84 7.68 48.35
CA ILE A 613 -15.31 6.31 48.39
C ILE A 613 -15.32 5.74 46.97
N TYR A 614 -14.43 4.79 46.67
CA TYR A 614 -14.38 4.22 45.32
C TYR A 614 -13.93 2.78 45.30
N HIS A 615 -14.32 2.10 44.22
CA HIS A 615 -13.88 0.75 43.90
C HIS A 615 -13.36 0.70 42.47
N ASN A 616 -12.20 0.06 42.34
CA ASN A 616 -11.53 -0.34 41.10
C ASN A 616 -10.98 -1.75 41.31
N ARG A 617 -10.75 -2.49 40.21
CA ARG A 617 -10.01 -3.78 40.24
C ARG A 617 -8.65 -3.69 40.94
N ARG A 618 -8.03 -2.51 40.93
CA ARG A 618 -6.81 -2.17 41.67
C ARG A 618 -6.92 -0.73 42.17
N LYS A 619 -6.34 -0.43 43.33
CA LYS A 619 -6.27 0.94 43.85
C LYS A 619 -5.74 1.90 42.78
N ALA A 620 -6.43 3.03 42.59
CA ALA A 620 -6.01 4.02 41.61
C ALA A 620 -4.72 4.70 42.06
N GLU A 621 -3.73 4.75 41.16
CA GLU A 621 -2.50 5.49 41.40
C GLU A 621 -2.77 6.98 41.38
N GLY A 622 -2.24 7.73 42.34
CA GLY A 622 -2.46 9.18 42.45
C GLY A 622 -3.87 9.59 42.89
N ALA A 623 -4.70 8.67 43.40
CA ALA A 623 -5.98 9.05 43.99
C ALA A 623 -5.77 10.03 45.17
N PRO A 624 -6.53 11.14 45.25
CA PRO A 624 -6.44 12.08 46.37
C PRO A 624 -6.68 11.41 47.71
N GLU A 625 -6.07 11.91 48.79
CA GLU A 625 -6.16 11.30 50.13
C GLU A 625 -7.60 11.21 50.67
N TYR A 626 -8.48 12.11 50.24
CA TYR A 626 -9.90 12.11 50.63
C TYR A 626 -10.75 11.08 49.86
N CYS A 627 -10.18 10.37 48.87
CA CYS A 627 -10.83 9.29 48.15
C CYS A 627 -10.45 7.94 48.77
N GLU A 628 -11.38 7.32 49.50
CA GLU A 628 -11.14 6.06 50.20
C GLU A 628 -11.35 4.86 49.27
N TYR A 629 -10.34 3.98 49.17
CA TYR A 629 -10.39 2.79 48.33
C TYR A 629 -11.04 1.60 49.05
N PHE A 630 -11.95 0.93 48.37
CA PHE A 630 -12.54 -0.34 48.81
C PHE A 630 -12.14 -1.47 47.86
N GLU A 631 -11.53 -2.52 48.42
CA GLU A 631 -11.21 -3.75 47.68
C GLU A 631 -12.48 -4.55 47.36
N ASP A 632 -13.41 -4.65 48.32
CA ASP A 632 -14.73 -5.27 48.12
C ASP A 632 -15.78 -4.21 47.75
N VAL A 633 -16.35 -4.37 46.55
CA VAL A 633 -17.40 -3.50 46.04
C VAL A 633 -18.68 -3.56 46.88
N GLU A 634 -19.04 -4.70 47.47
CA GLU A 634 -20.25 -4.83 48.28
C GLU A 634 -20.10 -4.06 49.61
N GLU A 635 -18.92 -4.06 50.21
CA GLU A 635 -18.62 -3.24 51.40
C GLU A 635 -18.65 -1.73 51.10
N MET A 636 -18.25 -1.34 49.89
CA MET A 636 -18.42 0.04 49.42
C MET A 636 -19.91 0.39 49.25
N LEU A 637 -20.68 -0.49 48.58
CA LEU A 637 -22.09 -0.24 48.25
C LEU A 637 -22.96 -0.08 49.50
N LYS A 638 -22.69 -0.83 50.58
CA LYS A 638 -23.37 -0.66 51.89
C LYS A 638 -23.26 0.77 52.44
N GLN A 639 -22.20 1.49 52.08
CA GLN A 639 -21.95 2.86 52.54
C GLN A 639 -22.45 3.94 51.58
N ALA A 640 -22.82 3.58 50.35
CA ALA A 640 -23.22 4.52 49.31
C ALA A 640 -24.58 5.18 49.60
N ASP A 641 -24.61 6.51 49.66
CA ASP A 641 -25.86 7.28 49.51
C ASP A 641 -26.14 7.54 48.03
N VAL A 642 -25.08 7.73 47.24
CA VAL A 642 -25.10 7.85 45.78
C VAL A 642 -24.04 6.91 45.20
N LEU A 643 -24.39 6.10 44.21
CA LEU A 643 -23.46 5.34 43.38
C LEU A 643 -23.30 6.04 42.03
N ASN A 644 -22.09 6.47 41.70
CA ASN A 644 -21.75 6.97 40.37
C ASN A 644 -20.95 5.92 39.58
N ILE A 645 -21.44 5.60 38.39
CA ILE A 645 -20.85 4.59 37.50
C ILE A 645 -19.94 5.26 36.47
N SER A 646 -18.67 4.86 36.43
CA SER A 646 -17.64 5.37 35.50
C SER A 646 -16.69 4.25 35.04
N ILE A 647 -17.26 3.08 34.69
CA ILE A 647 -16.53 1.93 34.13
C ILE A 647 -16.90 1.69 32.67
N PRO A 648 -15.98 1.15 31.85
CA PRO A 648 -16.28 0.81 30.45
C PRO A 648 -17.29 -0.34 30.34
N LEU A 649 -18.11 -0.34 29.29
CA LEU A 649 -18.97 -1.47 28.92
C LEU A 649 -18.17 -2.51 28.13
N ASN A 650 -18.22 -3.76 28.60
CA ASN A 650 -17.69 -4.94 27.93
C ASN A 650 -18.41 -6.19 28.49
N ALA A 651 -18.07 -7.37 27.98
CA ALA A 651 -18.69 -8.63 28.40
C ALA A 651 -18.69 -8.90 29.92
N SER A 652 -17.69 -8.39 30.66
CA SER A 652 -17.60 -8.56 32.13
C SER A 652 -18.34 -7.49 32.93
N THR A 653 -18.74 -6.38 32.31
CA THR A 653 -19.42 -5.25 32.99
C THR A 653 -20.87 -5.08 32.55
N THR A 654 -21.33 -5.80 31.52
CA THR A 654 -22.73 -5.83 31.11
C THR A 654 -23.62 -6.28 32.27
N GLY A 655 -24.59 -5.46 32.66
CA GLY A 655 -25.54 -5.75 33.73
C GLY A 655 -24.91 -5.96 35.12
N ILE A 656 -23.65 -5.58 35.32
CA ILE A 656 -22.93 -5.83 36.58
C ILE A 656 -23.58 -5.10 37.77
N VAL A 657 -24.14 -3.91 37.52
CA VAL A 657 -24.98 -3.20 38.50
C VAL A 657 -26.40 -3.76 38.39
N GLY A 658 -26.55 -4.99 38.89
CA GLY A 658 -27.82 -5.73 38.91
C GLY A 658 -28.48 -5.79 40.28
N GLU A 659 -29.54 -6.59 40.39
CA GLU A 659 -30.40 -6.69 41.59
C GLU A 659 -29.59 -6.83 42.88
N LYS A 660 -28.61 -7.74 42.94
CA LYS A 660 -27.79 -7.96 44.14
C LYS A 660 -27.11 -6.68 44.62
N TRP A 661 -26.43 -5.96 43.72
CA TRP A 661 -25.67 -4.76 44.06
C TRP A 661 -26.60 -3.60 44.42
N ILE A 662 -27.67 -3.42 43.65
CA ILE A 662 -28.68 -2.41 43.93
C ILE A 662 -29.26 -2.62 45.34
N ARG A 663 -29.61 -3.86 45.70
CA ARG A 663 -30.16 -4.19 47.04
C ARG A 663 -29.15 -4.10 48.18
N THR A 664 -27.86 -4.14 47.87
CA THR A 664 -26.79 -3.97 48.86
C THR A 664 -26.64 -2.49 49.26
N MET A 665 -27.06 -1.57 48.40
CA MET A 665 -27.06 -0.15 48.70
C MET A 665 -28.07 0.21 49.79
N LYS A 666 -27.92 1.39 50.38
CA LYS A 666 -28.87 1.89 51.39
C LYS A 666 -30.26 2.07 50.79
N ARG A 667 -31.31 1.84 51.58
CA ARG A 667 -32.69 2.16 51.16
C ARG A 667 -32.84 3.67 50.92
N GLY A 668 -33.43 4.03 49.79
CA GLY A 668 -33.55 5.40 49.29
C GLY A 668 -32.24 5.96 48.72
N SER A 669 -31.27 5.12 48.36
CA SER A 669 -30.04 5.53 47.67
C SER A 669 -30.31 5.95 46.22
N ILE A 670 -29.30 6.51 45.56
CA ILE A 670 -29.39 7.04 44.20
C ILE A 670 -28.31 6.39 43.33
N ILE A 671 -28.65 6.09 42.08
CA ILE A 671 -27.69 5.66 41.06
C ILE A 671 -27.54 6.75 40.00
N VAL A 672 -26.31 7.08 39.65
CA VAL A 672 -25.96 8.00 38.56
C VAL A 672 -25.11 7.27 37.53
N ASN A 673 -25.45 7.41 36.25
CA ASN A 673 -24.73 6.79 35.15
C ASN A 673 -24.51 7.75 33.98
N THR A 674 -23.24 8.02 33.71
CA THR A 674 -22.74 8.77 32.55
C THR A 674 -21.75 7.94 31.73
N ALA A 675 -21.62 6.64 32.02
CA ALA A 675 -20.70 5.74 31.33
C ALA A 675 -21.39 5.09 30.12
N ARG A 676 -22.10 3.98 30.34
CA ARG A 676 -22.91 3.27 29.34
C ARG A 676 -24.13 2.67 30.01
N GLY A 677 -25.28 2.72 29.34
CA GLY A 677 -26.54 2.22 29.89
C GLY A 677 -26.48 0.73 30.22
N GLY A 678 -25.89 -0.08 29.34
CA GLY A 678 -25.79 -1.55 29.51
C GLY A 678 -24.95 -2.03 30.69
N VAL A 679 -24.30 -1.15 31.46
CA VAL A 679 -23.64 -1.50 32.72
C VAL A 679 -24.65 -1.83 33.83
N ILE A 680 -25.86 -1.26 33.72
CA ILE A 680 -26.97 -1.49 34.65
C ILE A 680 -27.92 -2.54 34.07
N ASP A 681 -28.41 -3.45 34.90
CA ASP A 681 -29.61 -4.25 34.60
C ASP A 681 -30.85 -3.35 34.73
N GLU A 682 -31.45 -2.98 33.60
CA GLU A 682 -32.58 -2.04 33.55
C GLU A 682 -33.78 -2.51 34.37
N ASP A 683 -34.09 -3.81 34.30
CA ASP A 683 -35.25 -4.37 34.98
C ASP A 683 -35.04 -4.38 36.49
N ALA A 684 -33.82 -4.67 36.95
CA ALA A 684 -33.46 -4.56 38.37
C ALA A 684 -33.53 -3.10 38.87
N LEU A 685 -33.06 -2.15 38.05
CA LEU A 685 -33.16 -0.73 38.35
C LEU A 685 -34.61 -0.28 38.52
N ILE A 686 -35.48 -0.65 37.57
CA ILE A 686 -36.90 -0.28 37.60
C ILE A 686 -37.59 -0.91 38.80
N ARG A 687 -37.40 -2.20 39.09
CA ARG A 687 -38.00 -2.84 40.28
C ARG A 687 -37.62 -2.14 41.58
N ALA A 688 -36.35 -1.74 41.71
CA ALA A 688 -35.87 -1.03 42.89
C ALA A 688 -36.43 0.40 43.01
N LEU A 689 -36.79 1.05 41.88
CA LEU A 689 -37.55 2.30 41.89
C LEU A 689 -39.01 2.07 42.30
N GLU A 690 -39.66 1.01 41.78
CA GLU A 690 -41.06 0.68 42.06
C GLU A 690 -41.33 0.41 43.55
N ASP A 691 -40.43 -0.32 44.23
CA ASP A 691 -40.56 -0.63 45.65
C ASP A 691 -39.90 0.41 46.60
N GLY A 692 -39.35 1.48 46.03
CA GLY A 692 -38.73 2.59 46.73
C GLY A 692 -37.41 2.25 47.42
N HIS A 693 -36.76 1.14 47.06
CA HIS A 693 -35.39 0.89 47.49
C HIS A 693 -34.40 1.91 46.90
N LEU A 694 -34.58 2.30 45.64
CA LEU A 694 -33.94 3.48 45.07
C LEU A 694 -34.86 4.69 45.24
N GLY A 695 -34.29 5.78 45.78
CA GLY A 695 -35.02 7.03 45.98
C GLY A 695 -35.09 7.88 44.71
N SER A 696 -34.13 7.73 43.81
CA SER A 696 -34.02 8.44 42.53
C SER A 696 -32.93 7.79 41.66
N VAL A 697 -32.86 8.14 40.38
CA VAL A 697 -31.71 7.89 39.50
C VAL A 697 -31.43 9.12 38.65
N GLY A 698 -30.17 9.27 38.24
CA GLY A 698 -29.71 10.27 37.28
C GLY A 698 -29.00 9.59 36.10
N LEU A 699 -29.65 9.51 34.93
CA LEU A 699 -29.11 8.76 33.79
C LEU A 699 -28.88 9.70 32.61
N ASP A 700 -27.64 9.76 32.12
CA ASP A 700 -27.33 10.32 30.81
C ASP A 700 -27.33 9.25 29.71
N VAL A 701 -27.21 7.99 30.11
CA VAL A 701 -27.10 6.83 29.21
C VAL A 701 -28.11 5.75 29.59
N LEU A 702 -28.64 5.05 28.59
CA LEU A 702 -29.72 4.07 28.68
C LEU A 702 -29.36 2.79 27.90
N PRO A 703 -29.78 1.59 28.34
CA PRO A 703 -29.35 0.33 27.73
C PRO A 703 -29.68 0.18 26.23
N ASN A 704 -30.78 0.75 25.76
CA ASN A 704 -31.27 0.61 24.38
C ASN A 704 -31.34 1.94 23.61
N GLU A 705 -30.39 2.86 23.86
CA GLU A 705 -30.33 4.17 23.19
C GLU A 705 -30.44 4.05 21.65
N PRO A 706 -31.26 4.90 20.99
CA PRO A 706 -32.01 6.04 21.54
C PRO A 706 -33.40 5.67 22.11
N HIS A 707 -33.78 4.40 22.13
CA HIS A 707 -35.07 3.96 22.65
C HIS A 707 -35.03 3.89 24.17
N VAL A 708 -36.01 4.53 24.81
CA VAL A 708 -36.15 4.58 26.26
C VAL A 708 -37.24 3.61 26.70
N ASN A 709 -36.99 2.84 27.76
CA ASN A 709 -38.03 2.03 28.40
C ASN A 709 -39.13 2.95 28.95
N PRO A 710 -40.39 2.83 28.49
CA PRO A 710 -41.46 3.76 28.89
C PRO A 710 -41.69 3.82 30.40
N ARG A 711 -41.45 2.70 31.12
CA ARG A 711 -41.59 2.64 32.59
C ARG A 711 -40.70 3.66 33.29
N LEU A 712 -39.51 3.94 32.77
CA LEU A 712 -38.62 4.96 33.34
C LEU A 712 -39.23 6.36 33.27
N LEU A 713 -39.97 6.66 32.20
CA LEU A 713 -40.58 7.98 31.99
C LEU A 713 -41.75 8.26 32.96
N GLU A 714 -42.29 7.22 33.59
CA GLU A 714 -43.39 7.34 34.56
C GLU A 714 -42.92 7.81 35.93
N PHE A 715 -41.63 7.64 36.27
CA PHE A 715 -41.11 8.03 37.58
C PHE A 715 -40.87 9.55 37.64
N PRO A 716 -41.62 10.31 38.45
CA PRO A 716 -41.45 11.75 38.54
C PRO A 716 -40.14 12.14 39.25
N ASN A 717 -39.56 11.21 40.02
CA ASN A 717 -38.42 11.43 40.89
C ASN A 717 -37.06 11.14 40.26
N ILE A 718 -37.00 10.85 38.95
CA ILE A 718 -35.75 10.56 38.24
C ILE A 718 -35.35 11.72 37.31
N THR A 719 -34.06 11.78 37.00
CA THR A 719 -33.47 12.73 36.03
C THR A 719 -32.90 11.95 34.86
N LEU A 720 -33.36 12.25 33.66
CA LEU A 720 -32.92 11.62 32.42
C LEU A 720 -32.37 12.67 31.46
N LEU A 721 -31.26 12.37 30.81
CA LEU A 721 -30.66 13.14 29.74
C LEU A 721 -30.39 12.22 28.53
N PRO A 722 -30.45 12.73 27.29
CA PRO A 722 -30.25 11.95 26.08
C PRO A 722 -28.77 11.91 25.64
N HIS A 723 -27.86 11.37 26.46
CA HIS A 723 -26.43 11.20 26.16
C HIS A 723 -25.71 12.53 25.86
N MET A 724 -25.82 13.48 26.79
CA MET A 724 -25.31 14.84 26.67
C MET A 724 -23.90 15.04 27.25
N GLY A 725 -23.28 14.01 27.83
CA GLY A 725 -22.02 14.08 28.57
C GLY A 725 -20.89 14.87 27.91
N THR A 726 -20.75 14.77 26.58
CA THR A 726 -19.71 15.47 25.80
C THR A 726 -20.27 16.50 24.83
N GLU A 727 -21.58 16.79 24.85
CA GLU A 727 -22.27 17.68 23.92
C GLU A 727 -22.00 19.17 24.19
N THR A 728 -20.71 19.54 24.15
CA THR A 728 -20.20 20.90 24.23
C THR A 728 -19.22 21.14 23.10
N ARG A 729 -19.22 22.35 22.54
CA ARG A 729 -18.28 22.73 21.46
C ARG A 729 -16.83 22.46 21.85
N ASP A 730 -16.46 22.83 23.08
CA ASP A 730 -15.08 22.78 23.53
C ASP A 730 -14.58 21.34 23.72
N THR A 731 -15.44 20.44 24.23
CA THR A 731 -15.10 19.03 24.39
C THR A 731 -15.08 18.30 23.04
N GLN A 732 -16.10 18.53 22.21
CA GLN A 732 -16.15 17.93 20.87
C GLN A 732 -14.92 18.33 20.04
N ARG A 733 -14.51 19.61 20.06
CA ARG A 733 -13.25 20.05 19.42
C ARG A 733 -12.02 19.34 20.00
N LYS A 734 -11.89 19.26 21.33
CA LYS A 734 -10.76 18.54 21.97
C LYS A 734 -10.69 17.08 21.55
N MET A 735 -11.83 16.41 21.42
CA MET A 735 -11.91 15.02 20.96
C MET A 735 -11.47 14.89 19.49
N GLU A 736 -11.97 15.74 18.60
CA GLU A 736 -11.57 15.75 17.19
C GLU A 736 -10.05 15.96 17.07
N VAL A 737 -9.52 17.02 17.68
CA VAL A 737 -8.08 17.35 17.64
C VAL A 737 -7.23 16.20 18.18
N ARG A 738 -7.63 15.56 19.28
CA ARG A 738 -6.88 14.46 19.87
C ARG A 738 -6.87 13.21 18.97
N ALA A 739 -8.01 12.85 18.38
CA ALA A 739 -8.07 11.72 17.45
C ALA A 739 -7.27 12.00 16.17
N LEU A 740 -7.34 13.22 15.60
CA LEU A 740 -6.53 13.61 14.44
C LEU A 740 -5.03 13.59 14.77
N THR A 741 -4.65 14.04 15.97
CA THR A 741 -3.25 14.02 16.42
C THR A 741 -2.71 12.59 16.50
N ASN A 742 -3.52 11.61 16.92
CA ASN A 742 -3.09 10.21 16.93
C ASN A 742 -2.82 9.66 15.52
N ILE A 743 -3.63 10.05 14.53
CA ILE A 743 -3.38 9.69 13.12
C ILE A 743 -2.08 10.34 12.64
N ARG A 744 -1.89 11.64 12.89
CA ARG A 744 -0.66 12.34 12.51
C ARG A 744 0.57 11.70 13.15
N ASP A 745 0.53 11.42 14.46
CA ASP A 745 1.62 10.77 15.17
C ASP A 745 1.91 9.38 14.59
N TYR A 746 0.89 8.61 14.19
CA TYR A 746 1.09 7.35 13.49
C TYR A 746 1.80 7.53 12.14
N LEU A 747 1.36 8.48 11.31
CA LEU A 747 1.96 8.71 9.99
C LEU A 747 3.41 9.20 10.07
N VAL A 748 3.75 10.01 11.08
CA VAL A 748 5.09 10.60 11.22
C VAL A 748 6.05 9.71 12.02
N HIS A 749 5.55 9.00 13.03
CA HIS A 749 6.38 8.27 14.00
C HIS A 749 6.14 6.75 14.00
N GLY A 750 5.19 6.25 13.20
CA GLY A 750 4.81 4.85 13.15
C GLY A 750 3.89 4.39 14.29
N MET A 751 3.56 5.26 15.25
CA MET A 751 2.69 4.95 16.38
C MET A 751 2.04 6.19 17.00
N GLY A 752 0.73 6.13 17.28
CA GLY A 752 0.00 7.12 18.09
C GLY A 752 0.00 6.80 19.59
N LYS A 753 -0.31 7.80 20.43
CA LYS A 753 -0.17 7.69 21.90
C LYS A 753 -1.36 7.01 22.59
N ASP A 754 -2.57 7.26 22.11
CA ASP A 754 -3.80 6.92 22.82
C ASP A 754 -4.36 5.55 22.38
N LEU A 755 -3.51 4.54 22.25
CA LEU A 755 -3.96 3.17 21.96
C LEU A 755 -4.94 2.69 23.02
N VAL A 756 -6.02 2.05 22.57
CA VAL A 756 -6.93 1.34 23.48
C VAL A 756 -6.17 0.22 24.22
N PRO A 757 -6.51 -0.08 25.48
CA PRO A 757 -5.80 -1.05 26.31
C PRO A 757 -5.54 -2.41 25.64
N GLU A 758 -6.49 -2.92 24.86
CA GLU A 758 -6.45 -4.22 24.19
C GLU A 758 -5.38 -4.28 23.08
N MET A 759 -4.95 -3.13 22.58
CA MET A 759 -3.94 -2.98 21.52
C MET A 759 -2.51 -2.79 22.06
N ARG A 760 -2.33 -2.72 23.39
CA ARG A 760 -1.01 -2.51 24.03
C ARG A 760 -0.26 -3.80 24.32
N THR A 761 -0.90 -4.94 24.12
CA THR A 761 -0.39 -6.30 24.37
C THR A 761 -0.45 -7.11 23.10
#